data_AF-A0A499S5F4-F1
#
_entry.id   AF-A0A499S5F4-F1
#
_cell.length_a   1.000
_cell.length_b   1.000
_cell.length_c   1.000
_cell.angle_alpha   90.00
_cell.angle_beta   90.00
_cell.angle_gamma   90.00
#
_symmetry.space_group_name_H-M   'P 1'
#
loop_
_entity.id
_entity.type
_entity.pdbx_description
1 polymer ?
#
loop_
_entity_poly.entity_id
_entity_poly.type
_entity_poly.pdbx_seq_one_letter_code
_entity_poly.pdbx_strand_id
1 'polypeptide(L)'
;MLKLGDKNQILNFANTNGRRNDLINAYTIYMNILNESFESGIYIWDRFPNSLGQFHFYSRALEESKDVFQQHGPYDYICKKLELPEYREAFHNMDKEKIIQLEGGNDFIKKLDNGVEDRSRHYTSTLTKIGFIHEDRQLSSVGKLFISESDPVRNDFEKLLPIDKINLLLLRQGLKIRVYTDDYQKYYSPIMLLLYILFKNEKVNAKDLFTLLNTITPYFPFDYKEISDSFSKDNVRDVIQKYEKLFIAEPLVEGKRLEKEEFYKKFSNNKTSKDQHIYFDFYNKLLDFVTDPADSTYSQLEELFEDKYKKNVLNNTFGQKKKFLEFNVSDYNEFIDVNYDSNILSLDSFNSNFYIKFFNSKRNKDIHDYKDMLKRFTRATGIIEINNGVVNLAYRDVWIEYFKYVDFDGLIFNTDTKNSAAEYEYSVDSVFYKDVTINKIFDITDEQMNDIIESIKNKLSIDSVESIKKNLVNRNDILFKEFINSEFPLKKTMSILNMFSDRSNDKEIKKIVGSEAGVPTIYEYMIGIAWYHISNKEYDVFSSFNLTMNANFLPETHAGGGAGDIVVKYNDNTLMLEVTLMNKNAQKRGEWEPVLRHATNLTIDEHPKKVRTLFIADELDENTINIWRAVASVPMKSTTGKKDYAENLIIMPFTTAEIITLMNRNIDENKIFTSIDSSYSQLKSNFNSNWRNDIINSF
;
A
#
# COMPACT_ATOMS: atom_id res chain seq x y z
N MET A 1 9.25 -13.24 -7.23
CA MET A 1 8.54 -13.64 -8.48
C MET A 1 7.07 -13.99 -8.27
N LEU A 2 6.27 -13.85 -9.34
CA LEU A 2 4.88 -14.27 -9.40
C LEU A 2 4.71 -15.50 -10.31
N LYS A 3 4.89 -16.68 -9.72
CA LYS A 3 4.66 -17.97 -10.37
C LYS A 3 3.63 -18.77 -9.58
N LEU A 4 2.67 -19.34 -10.29
CA LEU A 4 1.72 -20.30 -9.73
C LEU A 4 2.38 -21.68 -9.67
N GLY A 5 2.24 -22.39 -8.56
CA GLY A 5 2.77 -23.74 -8.36
C GLY A 5 1.89 -24.84 -8.95
N ASP A 6 0.60 -24.55 -9.15
CA ASP A 6 -0.33 -25.40 -9.89
C ASP A 6 -1.50 -24.58 -10.44
N LYS A 7 -2.35 -25.25 -11.24
CA LYS A 7 -3.53 -24.64 -11.84
C LYS A 7 -4.57 -24.16 -10.82
N ASN A 8 -4.60 -24.69 -9.61
CA ASN A 8 -5.57 -24.35 -8.56
C ASN A 8 -5.12 -23.19 -7.67
N GLN A 9 -3.88 -22.71 -7.82
CA GLN A 9 -3.40 -21.54 -7.11
C GLN A 9 -4.04 -20.25 -7.68
N ILE A 10 -4.21 -19.25 -6.81
CA ILE A 10 -4.63 -17.89 -7.18
C ILE A 10 -3.45 -16.92 -7.21
N LEU A 11 -3.67 -15.74 -7.79
CA LEU A 11 -2.75 -14.62 -7.63
C LEU A 11 -2.52 -14.33 -6.15
N ASN A 12 -1.25 -14.42 -5.73
CA ASN A 12 -0.80 -13.98 -4.41
C ASN A 12 0.16 -12.81 -4.60
N PHE A 13 -0.38 -11.60 -4.65
CA PHE A 13 0.41 -10.38 -4.78
C PHE A 13 1.33 -10.16 -3.57
N ALA A 14 0.81 -10.34 -2.36
CA ALA A 14 1.57 -10.23 -1.11
C ALA A 14 1.08 -11.27 -0.08
N ASN A 15 2.02 -11.85 0.68
CA ASN A 15 1.66 -12.84 1.70
C ASN A 15 0.84 -12.18 2.81
N THR A 16 -0.15 -12.92 3.33
CA THR A 16 -0.98 -12.51 4.47
C THR A 16 -0.20 -11.97 5.68
N ASN A 17 1.00 -12.49 5.94
CA ASN A 17 1.86 -12.12 7.06
C ASN A 17 2.73 -10.88 6.82
N GLY A 18 2.82 -10.40 5.58
CA GLY A 18 3.56 -9.19 5.19
C GLY A 18 2.66 -8.05 4.71
N ARG A 19 1.35 -8.15 4.97
CA ARG A 19 0.38 -7.10 4.60
C ARG A 19 0.61 -5.88 5.48
N ARG A 20 0.86 -4.74 4.84
CA ARG A 20 0.91 -3.41 5.44
C ARG A 20 -0.21 -2.58 4.83
N ASN A 21 -0.80 -1.73 5.67
CA ASN A 21 -1.82 -0.78 5.24
C ASN A 21 -1.17 0.40 4.51
N ASP A 22 -0.09 0.92 5.09
CA ASP A 22 0.78 1.97 4.58
C ASP A 22 1.83 1.41 3.60
N LEU A 23 1.35 0.92 2.46
CA LEU A 23 2.15 0.18 1.47
C LEU A 23 3.44 0.92 1.07
N ILE A 24 3.34 2.20 0.72
CA ILE A 24 4.48 2.99 0.25
C ILE A 24 5.53 3.15 1.35
N ASN A 25 5.11 3.60 2.54
CA ASN A 25 5.98 3.76 3.69
C ASN A 25 6.69 2.44 4.06
N ALA A 26 5.96 1.32 4.03
CA ALA A 26 6.53 0.00 4.26
C ALA A 26 7.66 -0.32 3.29
N TYR A 27 7.42 -0.09 2.00
CA TYR A 27 8.39 -0.38 0.95
C TYR A 27 9.62 0.50 1.09
N THR A 28 9.46 1.79 1.38
CA THR A 28 10.57 2.71 1.66
C THR A 28 11.44 2.21 2.80
N ILE A 29 10.84 1.90 3.97
CA ILE A 29 11.56 1.39 5.15
C ILE A 29 12.33 0.12 4.81
N TYR A 30 11.66 -0.87 4.19
CA TYR A 30 12.28 -2.14 3.87
C TYR A 30 13.44 -1.98 2.88
N MET A 31 13.28 -1.14 1.85
CA MET A 31 14.35 -0.89 0.89
C MET A 31 15.51 -0.10 1.50
N ASN A 32 15.26 0.85 2.41
CA ASN A 32 16.33 1.54 3.14
C ASN A 32 17.13 0.58 4.02
N ILE A 33 16.48 -0.32 4.76
CA ILE A 33 17.17 -1.34 5.55
C ILE A 33 18.02 -2.24 4.65
N LEU A 34 17.49 -2.67 3.49
CA LEU A 34 18.23 -3.46 2.52
C LEU A 34 19.45 -2.71 1.96
N ASN A 35 19.28 -1.44 1.61
CA ASN A 35 20.35 -0.58 1.13
C ASN A 35 21.48 -0.41 2.16
N GLU A 36 21.12 -0.07 3.40
CA GLU A 36 22.08 0.22 4.46
C GLU A 36 22.83 -1.03 4.93
N SER A 37 22.12 -2.16 5.08
CA SER A 37 22.64 -3.34 5.78
C SER A 37 23.13 -4.46 4.85
N PHE A 38 22.68 -4.52 3.58
CA PHE A 38 22.96 -5.65 2.70
C PHE A 38 23.77 -5.26 1.45
N GLU A 39 23.52 -4.09 0.84
CA GLU A 39 24.34 -3.60 -0.29
C GLU A 39 25.77 -3.25 0.16
N SER A 40 25.93 -2.82 1.40
CA SER A 40 27.24 -2.56 2.02
C SER A 40 28.02 -3.84 2.33
N GLY A 41 27.39 -5.02 2.20
CA GLY A 41 27.97 -6.32 2.54
C GLY A 41 28.08 -6.59 4.04
N ILE A 42 27.48 -5.75 4.90
CA ILE A 42 27.50 -5.93 6.37
C ILE A 42 26.78 -7.24 6.74
N TYR A 43 25.64 -7.53 6.11
CA TYR A 43 24.90 -8.77 6.27
C TYR A 43 24.65 -9.47 4.93
N ILE A 44 24.65 -10.80 4.96
CA ILE A 44 24.20 -11.65 3.85
C ILE A 44 22.75 -12.02 4.09
N TRP A 45 21.90 -11.98 3.05
CA TRP A 45 20.50 -12.41 3.18
C TRP A 45 20.39 -13.94 3.24
N ASP A 46 20.46 -14.51 4.45
CA ASP A 46 20.21 -15.93 4.71
C ASP A 46 19.63 -16.13 6.12
N ARG A 47 19.15 -17.34 6.39
CA ARG A 47 18.64 -17.77 7.70
C ARG A 47 19.77 -18.21 8.62
N PHE A 48 19.52 -18.19 9.92
CA PHE A 48 20.39 -18.81 10.90
C PHE A 48 20.53 -20.32 10.65
N PRO A 49 21.74 -20.91 10.73
CA PRO A 49 23.01 -20.33 11.18
C PRO A 49 23.89 -19.77 10.05
N ASN A 50 23.42 -19.70 8.80
CA ASN A 50 24.26 -19.22 7.70
C ASN A 50 24.48 -17.71 7.76
N SER A 51 23.53 -16.98 8.36
CA SER A 51 23.60 -15.53 8.54
C SER A 51 22.70 -15.08 9.69
N LEU A 52 22.98 -13.89 10.22
CA LEU A 52 22.08 -13.14 11.11
C LEU A 52 21.22 -12.11 10.36
N GLY A 53 21.35 -12.03 9.02
CA GLY A 53 20.74 -10.99 8.20
C GLY A 53 19.21 -10.95 8.30
N GLN A 54 18.52 -12.09 8.24
CA GLN A 54 17.06 -12.10 8.35
C GLN A 54 16.57 -11.67 9.73
N PHE A 55 17.29 -11.99 10.81
CA PHE A 55 17.00 -11.49 12.15
C PHE A 55 17.24 -9.97 12.25
N HIS A 56 18.38 -9.49 11.74
CA HIS A 56 18.72 -8.06 11.73
C HIS A 56 17.69 -7.23 10.98
N PHE A 57 17.28 -7.67 9.78
CA PHE A 57 16.24 -7.01 9.01
C PHE A 57 14.93 -6.88 9.80
N TYR A 58 14.48 -7.96 10.45
CA TYR A 58 13.25 -7.89 11.25
C TYR A 58 13.37 -6.91 12.41
N SER A 59 14.49 -6.95 13.11
CA SER A 59 14.79 -6.06 14.24
C SER A 59 14.69 -4.59 13.82
N ARG A 60 15.34 -4.21 12.71
CA ARG A 60 15.26 -2.86 12.15
C ARG A 60 13.85 -2.48 11.71
N ALA A 61 13.14 -3.40 11.05
CA ALA A 61 11.77 -3.17 10.64
C ALA A 61 10.81 -2.93 11.82
N LEU A 62 11.04 -3.59 12.97
CA LEU A 62 10.30 -3.31 14.20
C LEU A 62 10.65 -1.94 14.78
N GLU A 63 11.93 -1.59 14.79
CA GLU A 63 12.41 -0.31 15.32
C GLU A 63 11.90 0.90 14.53
N GLU A 64 11.90 0.80 13.20
CA GLU A 64 11.46 1.87 12.29
C GLU A 64 9.93 1.93 12.12
N SER A 65 9.19 0.94 12.64
CA SER A 65 7.72 0.88 12.54
C SER A 65 7.05 0.53 13.88
N LYS A 66 7.54 1.13 14.97
CA LYS A 66 7.01 0.91 16.34
C LYS A 66 5.50 1.10 16.46
N ASP A 67 4.95 2.10 15.77
CA ASP A 67 3.52 2.39 15.78
C ASP A 67 2.67 1.30 15.09
N VAL A 68 3.28 0.55 14.18
CA VAL A 68 2.63 -0.53 13.44
C VAL A 68 2.77 -1.86 14.19
N PHE A 69 3.94 -2.14 14.76
CA PHE A 69 4.25 -3.44 15.38
C PHE A 69 4.24 -3.38 16.91
N GLN A 70 3.04 -3.34 17.49
CA GLN A 70 2.86 -3.31 18.96
C GLN A 70 3.02 -4.68 19.64
N GLN A 71 2.97 -5.78 18.88
CA GLN A 71 3.08 -7.15 19.39
C GLN A 71 4.02 -7.97 18.51
N HIS A 72 5.08 -8.50 19.12
CA HIS A 72 6.12 -9.26 18.42
C HIS A 72 6.69 -10.39 19.31
N GLY A 73 5.78 -11.18 19.91
CA GLY A 73 6.11 -12.19 20.93
C GLY A 73 7.23 -13.19 20.59
N PRO A 74 7.34 -13.73 19.35
CA PRO A 74 8.49 -14.54 18.97
C PRO A 74 9.81 -13.78 19.08
N TYR A 75 9.87 -12.54 18.61
CA TYR A 75 11.06 -11.69 18.70
C TYR A 75 11.39 -11.33 20.16
N ASP A 76 10.39 -10.96 20.96
CA ASP A 76 10.59 -10.68 22.40
C ASP A 76 11.17 -11.87 23.14
N TYR A 77 10.70 -13.08 22.82
CA TYR A 77 11.23 -14.32 23.39
C TYR A 77 12.71 -14.52 23.02
N ILE A 78 13.07 -14.26 21.76
CA ILE A 78 14.46 -14.34 21.28
C ILE A 78 15.33 -13.32 22.03
N CYS A 79 14.93 -12.04 22.06
CA CYS A 79 15.67 -10.99 22.76
C CYS A 79 15.87 -11.31 24.24
N LYS A 80 14.83 -11.80 24.93
CA LYS A 80 14.93 -12.23 26.33
C LYS A 80 15.92 -13.38 26.52
N LYS A 81 15.96 -14.36 25.61
CA LYS A 81 16.96 -15.44 25.68
C LYS A 81 18.38 -14.92 25.40
N LEU A 82 18.54 -13.95 24.50
CA LEU A 82 19.82 -13.30 24.20
C LEU A 82 20.37 -12.42 25.34
N GLU A 83 19.58 -12.14 26.38
CA GLU A 83 20.09 -11.56 27.62
C GLU A 83 21.05 -12.52 28.34
N LEU A 84 20.88 -13.83 28.18
CA LEU A 84 21.78 -14.85 28.75
C LEU A 84 23.09 -14.93 27.94
N PRO A 85 24.28 -14.86 28.58
CA PRO A 85 25.56 -14.83 27.87
C PRO A 85 25.80 -16.02 26.95
N GLU A 86 25.44 -17.23 27.38
CA GLU A 86 25.58 -18.47 26.62
C GLU A 86 24.78 -18.49 25.31
N TYR A 87 23.55 -17.96 25.33
CA TYR A 87 22.73 -17.80 24.13
C TYR A 87 23.29 -16.70 23.22
N ARG A 88 23.69 -15.57 23.81
CA ARG A 88 24.22 -14.42 23.07
C ARG A 88 25.48 -14.79 22.29
N GLU A 89 26.43 -15.44 22.97
CA GLU A 89 27.68 -15.89 22.37
C GLU A 89 27.42 -16.93 21.27
N ALA A 90 26.61 -17.96 21.55
CA ALA A 90 26.29 -18.98 20.56
C ALA A 90 25.57 -18.39 19.33
N PHE A 91 24.66 -17.44 19.53
CA PHE A 91 23.93 -16.78 18.45
C PHE A 91 24.84 -15.93 17.56
N HIS A 92 25.69 -15.07 18.15
CA HIS A 92 26.61 -14.24 17.36
C HIS A 92 27.72 -15.04 16.66
N ASN A 93 28.12 -16.17 17.24
CA ASN A 93 29.03 -17.12 16.59
C ASN A 93 28.32 -18.06 15.61
N MET A 94 26.99 -17.93 15.46
CA MET A 94 26.15 -18.77 14.60
C MET A 94 26.24 -20.28 14.92
N ASP A 95 26.48 -20.62 16.18
CA ASP A 95 26.58 -22.00 16.67
C ASP A 95 25.20 -22.55 17.04
N LYS A 96 24.50 -23.08 16.04
CA LYS A 96 23.17 -23.69 16.21
C LYS A 96 23.17 -24.89 17.15
N GLU A 97 24.21 -25.71 17.11
CA GLU A 97 24.31 -26.92 17.95
C GLU A 97 24.40 -26.55 19.42
N LYS A 98 25.24 -25.57 19.76
CA LYS A 98 25.32 -25.03 21.13
C LYS A 98 23.97 -24.46 21.59
N ILE A 99 23.25 -23.73 20.73
CA ILE A 99 21.91 -23.21 21.10
C ILE A 99 20.93 -24.35 21.40
N ILE A 100 20.92 -25.43 20.60
CA ILE A 100 19.99 -26.56 20.77
C ILE A 100 20.24 -27.29 22.11
N GLN A 101 21.48 -27.32 22.59
CA GLN A 101 21.85 -27.94 23.86
C GLN A 101 21.42 -27.12 25.09
N LEU A 102 21.12 -25.84 24.94
CA LEU A 102 20.65 -24.97 26.02
C LEU A 102 19.16 -25.20 26.34
N GLU A 103 18.75 -24.87 27.56
CA GLU A 103 17.36 -25.03 28.01
C GLU A 103 16.38 -24.17 27.20
N GLY A 104 15.50 -24.83 26.44
CA GLY A 104 14.57 -24.17 25.52
C GLY A 104 15.18 -23.80 24.17
N GLY A 105 16.37 -24.33 23.83
CA GLY A 105 17.08 -24.12 22.57
C GLY A 105 16.28 -24.50 21.33
N ASN A 106 15.59 -25.64 21.36
CA ASN A 106 14.71 -26.07 20.26
C ASN A 106 13.58 -25.05 19.98
N ASP A 107 12.96 -24.52 21.03
CA ASP A 107 11.93 -23.50 20.90
C ASP A 107 12.50 -22.17 20.41
N PHE A 108 13.72 -21.81 20.83
CA PHE A 108 14.44 -20.65 20.31
C PHE A 108 14.62 -20.76 18.78
N ILE A 109 15.20 -21.86 18.29
CA ILE A 109 15.41 -22.06 16.85
C ILE A 109 14.09 -22.04 16.09
N LYS A 110 13.05 -22.72 16.62
CA LYS A 110 11.73 -22.77 15.98
C LYS A 110 11.07 -21.39 15.88
N LYS A 111 11.16 -20.57 16.94
CA LYS A 111 10.59 -19.21 16.99
C LYS A 111 11.40 -18.23 16.15
N LEU A 112 12.73 -18.38 16.10
CA LEU A 112 13.58 -17.60 15.22
C LEU A 112 13.18 -17.82 13.76
N ASP A 113 13.14 -19.07 13.29
CA ASP A 113 12.82 -19.34 11.89
C ASP A 113 11.36 -18.98 11.55
N ASN A 114 10.37 -19.52 12.28
CA ASN A 114 8.96 -19.38 11.91
C ASN A 114 8.28 -18.10 12.41
N GLY A 115 8.92 -17.37 13.33
CA GLY A 115 8.33 -16.21 13.99
C GLY A 115 9.03 -14.89 13.69
N VAL A 116 10.32 -14.93 13.34
CA VAL A 116 11.16 -13.76 13.10
C VAL A 116 11.67 -13.75 11.66
N GLU A 117 12.48 -14.72 11.27
CA GLU A 117 13.08 -14.78 9.94
C GLU A 117 12.03 -14.97 8.82
N ASP A 118 10.98 -15.76 9.08
CA ASP A 118 9.84 -15.90 8.18
C ASP A 118 9.14 -14.56 7.92
N ARG A 119 9.04 -13.68 8.93
CA ARG A 119 8.45 -12.35 8.75
C ARG A 119 9.31 -11.48 7.84
N SER A 120 10.64 -11.50 7.98
CA SER A 120 11.56 -10.81 7.08
C SER A 120 11.39 -11.26 5.63
N ARG A 121 11.25 -12.57 5.41
CA ARG A 121 10.98 -13.13 4.07
C ARG A 121 9.63 -12.66 3.52
N HIS A 122 8.58 -12.63 4.34
CA HIS A 122 7.27 -12.13 3.91
C HIS A 122 7.29 -10.64 3.55
N TYR A 123 7.94 -9.81 4.37
CA TYR A 123 8.02 -8.35 4.16
C TYR A 123 8.73 -8.01 2.85
N THR A 124 9.83 -8.70 2.56
CA THR A 124 10.61 -8.48 1.34
C THR A 124 10.05 -9.17 0.10
N SER A 125 9.28 -10.26 0.25
CA SER A 125 8.76 -11.03 -0.89
C SER A 125 7.94 -10.19 -1.88
N THR A 126 7.19 -9.21 -1.40
CA THR A 126 6.36 -8.35 -2.25
C THR A 126 7.21 -7.41 -3.10
N LEU A 127 8.32 -6.89 -2.53
CA LEU A 127 9.27 -6.05 -3.27
C LEU A 127 9.89 -6.82 -4.44
N THR A 128 10.23 -8.10 -4.22
CA THR A 128 10.74 -8.98 -5.29
C THR A 128 9.69 -9.24 -6.36
N LYS A 129 8.42 -9.43 -5.98
CA LYS A 129 7.30 -9.62 -6.91
C LYS A 129 6.96 -8.39 -7.74
N ILE A 130 7.30 -7.20 -7.25
CA ILE A 130 7.11 -5.93 -7.97
C ILE A 130 8.36 -5.58 -8.80
N GLY A 131 9.51 -6.20 -8.53
CA GLY A 131 10.77 -5.93 -9.23
C GLY A 131 11.59 -4.78 -8.62
N PHE A 132 11.31 -4.38 -7.38
CA PHE A 132 12.12 -3.40 -6.66
C PHE A 132 13.42 -3.98 -6.09
N ILE A 133 13.44 -5.29 -5.86
CA ILE A 133 14.63 -6.02 -5.40
C ILE A 133 14.77 -7.32 -6.17
N HIS A 134 15.99 -7.82 -6.31
CA HIS A 134 16.29 -9.12 -6.88
C HIS A 134 16.01 -10.25 -5.86
N GLU A 135 16.13 -11.50 -6.30
CA GLU A 135 15.88 -12.68 -5.44
C GLU A 135 16.87 -12.78 -4.27
N ASP A 136 18.10 -12.30 -4.44
CA ASP A 136 19.10 -12.18 -3.37
C ASP A 136 18.88 -11.00 -2.42
N ARG A 137 17.79 -10.25 -2.62
CA ARG A 137 17.38 -9.06 -1.86
C ARG A 137 18.27 -7.84 -2.02
N GLN A 138 19.14 -7.82 -3.04
CA GLN A 138 19.78 -6.59 -3.49
C GLN A 138 18.75 -5.70 -4.21
N LEU A 139 18.92 -4.39 -4.11
CA LEU A 139 18.04 -3.42 -4.76
C LEU A 139 18.26 -3.43 -6.27
N SER A 140 17.15 -3.49 -7.02
CA SER A 140 17.20 -3.26 -8.45
C SER A 140 17.44 -1.77 -8.76
N SER A 141 17.74 -1.45 -10.01
CA SER A 141 17.91 -0.05 -10.43
C SER A 141 16.68 0.81 -10.10
N VAL A 142 15.47 0.26 -10.29
CA VAL A 142 14.23 0.94 -9.95
C VAL A 142 14.00 1.02 -8.43
N GLY A 143 14.41 0.01 -7.65
CA GLY A 143 14.39 0.06 -6.19
C GLY A 143 15.30 1.13 -5.61
N LYS A 144 16.53 1.26 -6.14
CA LYS A 144 17.47 2.33 -5.79
C LYS A 144 16.88 3.70 -6.13
N LEU A 145 16.26 3.83 -7.31
CA LEU A 145 15.59 5.06 -7.71
C LEU A 145 14.40 5.37 -6.80
N PHE A 146 13.63 4.38 -6.35
CA PHE A 146 12.48 4.60 -5.47
C PHE A 146 12.83 5.33 -4.17
N ILE A 147 13.94 4.95 -3.53
CA ILE A 147 14.38 5.52 -2.24
C ILE A 147 15.34 6.72 -2.38
N SER A 148 15.80 7.05 -3.59
CA SER A 148 16.72 8.18 -3.81
C SER A 148 16.01 9.52 -3.88
N GLU A 149 16.77 10.62 -3.89
CA GLU A 149 16.24 11.97 -4.19
C GLU A 149 16.11 12.24 -5.70
N SER A 150 16.64 11.36 -6.57
CA SER A 150 16.66 11.58 -8.02
C SER A 150 15.30 11.31 -8.66
N ASP A 151 14.89 12.14 -9.62
CA ASP A 151 13.66 11.91 -10.37
C ASP A 151 13.84 10.93 -11.54
N PRO A 152 12.82 10.09 -11.85
CA PRO A 152 12.81 9.29 -13.07
C PRO A 152 12.69 10.19 -14.30
N VAL A 153 13.35 9.78 -15.39
CA VAL A 153 13.17 10.44 -16.69
C VAL A 153 11.76 10.13 -17.20
N ARG A 154 10.96 11.18 -17.45
CA ARG A 154 9.60 11.08 -17.99
C ARG A 154 9.58 11.28 -19.49
N ASN A 155 8.83 10.46 -20.21
CA ASN A 155 8.48 10.71 -21.61
C ASN A 155 7.41 11.82 -21.70
N ASP A 156 7.04 12.21 -22.93
CA ASP A 156 6.13 13.34 -23.14
C ASP A 156 4.72 13.10 -22.62
N PHE A 157 4.23 11.86 -22.61
CA PHE A 157 2.97 11.50 -21.99
C PHE A 157 3.01 11.60 -20.46
N GLU A 158 4.04 11.01 -19.84
CA GLU A 158 4.22 10.97 -18.38
C GLU A 158 4.45 12.37 -17.78
N LYS A 159 4.96 13.32 -18.57
CA LYS A 159 5.07 14.73 -18.19
C LYS A 159 3.70 15.40 -18.05
N LEU A 160 2.67 14.92 -18.76
CA LEU A 160 1.31 15.44 -18.64
C LEU A 160 0.67 15.08 -17.31
N LEU A 161 0.93 13.86 -16.82
CA LEU A 161 0.24 13.30 -15.66
C LEU A 161 0.67 14.03 -14.37
N PRO A 162 -0.29 14.58 -13.59
CA PRO A 162 0.02 15.24 -12.32
C PRO A 162 0.12 14.19 -11.19
N ILE A 163 1.01 13.21 -11.37
CA ILE A 163 1.35 12.19 -10.38
C ILE A 163 2.83 12.32 -10.01
N ASP A 164 3.16 12.02 -8.76
CA ASP A 164 4.52 12.15 -8.25
C ASP A 164 5.45 11.03 -8.75
N LYS A 165 6.71 11.07 -8.29
CA LYS A 165 7.72 10.05 -8.59
C LYS A 165 7.29 8.65 -8.16
N ILE A 166 6.79 8.50 -6.94
CA ILE A 166 6.49 7.20 -6.35
C ILE A 166 5.29 6.56 -7.06
N ASN A 167 4.24 7.33 -7.31
CA ASN A 167 3.09 6.92 -8.11
C ASN A 167 3.53 6.40 -9.48
N LEU A 168 4.40 7.16 -10.17
CA LEU A 168 4.90 6.79 -11.50
C LEU A 168 5.73 5.49 -11.48
N LEU A 169 6.62 5.33 -10.50
CA LEU A 169 7.44 4.12 -10.39
C LEU A 169 6.57 2.88 -10.09
N LEU A 170 5.57 3.01 -9.21
CA LEU A 170 4.59 1.95 -8.95
C LEU A 170 3.77 1.60 -10.19
N LEU A 171 3.36 2.62 -10.96
CA LEU A 171 2.66 2.42 -12.23
C LEU A 171 3.53 1.64 -13.23
N ARG A 172 4.76 2.11 -13.49
CA ARG A 172 5.70 1.45 -14.40
C ARG A 172 6.00 0.01 -13.99
N GLN A 173 6.23 -0.25 -12.70
CA GLN A 173 6.44 -1.61 -12.21
C GLN A 173 5.17 -2.46 -12.34
N GLY A 174 4.00 -1.91 -11.99
CA GLY A 174 2.71 -2.59 -12.09
C GLY A 174 2.41 -3.06 -13.50
N LEU A 175 2.67 -2.21 -14.50
CA LEU A 175 2.52 -2.53 -15.92
C LEU A 175 3.40 -3.71 -16.37
N LYS A 176 4.53 -3.95 -15.70
CA LYS A 176 5.47 -5.03 -16.04
C LYS A 176 5.17 -6.35 -15.30
N ILE A 177 4.18 -6.39 -14.43
CA ILE A 177 3.88 -7.60 -13.65
C ILE A 177 3.28 -8.69 -14.52
N ARG A 178 3.93 -9.86 -14.50
CA ARG A 178 3.47 -11.09 -15.15
C ARG A 178 3.27 -12.19 -14.10
N VAL A 179 2.17 -12.92 -14.22
CA VAL A 179 1.86 -14.09 -13.38
C VAL A 179 2.03 -15.32 -14.26
N TYR A 180 3.08 -16.10 -14.03
CA TYR A 180 3.45 -17.24 -14.84
C TYR A 180 2.82 -18.56 -14.35
N THR A 181 2.59 -19.49 -15.27
CA THR A 181 2.43 -20.91 -14.97
C THR A 181 3.71 -21.50 -14.37
N ASP A 182 3.61 -22.63 -13.67
CA ASP A 182 4.72 -23.34 -13.04
C ASP A 182 5.85 -23.72 -14.00
N ASP A 183 5.49 -24.00 -15.25
CA ASP A 183 6.39 -24.33 -16.36
C ASP A 183 6.93 -23.11 -17.13
N TYR A 184 6.52 -21.90 -16.77
CA TYR A 184 6.84 -20.64 -17.44
C TYR A 184 6.40 -20.54 -18.92
N GLN A 185 5.47 -21.38 -19.38
CA GLN A 185 5.02 -21.35 -20.78
C GLN A 185 3.95 -20.31 -21.07
N LYS A 186 3.20 -19.87 -20.06
CA LYS A 186 2.12 -18.88 -20.20
C LYS A 186 2.18 -17.86 -19.08
N TYR A 187 1.76 -16.64 -19.37
CA TYR A 187 1.55 -15.62 -18.36
C TYR A 187 0.26 -14.84 -18.53
N TYR A 188 -0.14 -14.22 -17.43
CA TYR A 188 -1.24 -13.28 -17.32
C TYR A 188 -0.77 -11.99 -16.64
N SER A 189 -1.13 -10.83 -17.19
CA SER A 189 -0.76 -9.51 -16.65
C SER A 189 -1.98 -8.83 -15.99
N PRO A 190 -2.13 -8.89 -14.65
CA PRO A 190 -3.33 -8.42 -13.96
C PRO A 190 -3.56 -6.91 -14.06
N ILE A 191 -2.49 -6.11 -14.09
CA ILE A 191 -2.61 -4.65 -14.21
C ILE A 191 -3.01 -4.26 -15.64
N MET A 192 -2.51 -4.97 -16.66
CA MET A 192 -2.92 -4.74 -18.05
C MET A 192 -4.40 -5.04 -18.26
N LEU A 193 -4.91 -6.15 -17.69
CA LEU A 193 -6.34 -6.46 -17.75
C LEU A 193 -7.18 -5.39 -17.04
N LEU A 194 -6.75 -4.95 -15.85
CA LEU A 194 -7.43 -3.87 -15.12
C LEU A 194 -7.53 -2.60 -15.98
N LEU A 195 -6.44 -2.17 -16.61
CA LEU A 195 -6.42 -0.97 -17.43
C LEU A 195 -7.26 -1.13 -18.69
N TYR A 196 -7.27 -2.31 -19.32
CA TYR A 196 -8.16 -2.57 -20.45
C TYR A 196 -9.65 -2.51 -20.06
N ILE A 197 -10.01 -3.11 -18.92
CA ILE A 197 -11.38 -3.05 -18.39
C ILE A 197 -11.79 -1.59 -18.17
N LEU A 198 -10.93 -0.79 -17.52
CA LEU A 198 -11.20 0.63 -17.30
C LEU A 198 -11.14 1.44 -18.59
N PHE A 199 -10.35 1.06 -19.59
CA PHE A 199 -10.35 1.71 -20.89
C PHE A 199 -11.74 1.60 -21.54
N LYS A 200 -12.37 0.43 -21.49
CA LYS A 200 -13.69 0.18 -22.10
C LYS A 200 -14.88 0.55 -21.21
N ASN A 201 -14.72 0.56 -19.89
CA ASN A 201 -15.79 0.81 -18.94
C ASN A 201 -15.50 2.05 -18.09
N GLU A 202 -16.41 3.01 -18.04
CA GLU A 202 -16.19 4.23 -17.26
C GLU A 202 -16.19 4.01 -15.76
N LYS A 203 -17.08 3.13 -15.29
CA LYS A 203 -17.32 2.84 -13.87
C LYS A 203 -17.42 1.35 -13.68
N VAL A 204 -16.66 0.82 -12.73
CA VAL A 204 -16.59 -0.64 -12.49
C VAL A 204 -16.77 -0.94 -11.01
N ASN A 205 -17.53 -1.98 -10.66
CA ASN A 205 -17.66 -2.39 -9.26
C ASN A 205 -16.31 -2.94 -8.72
N ALA A 206 -15.80 -2.33 -7.66
CA ALA A 206 -14.50 -2.70 -7.08
C ALA A 206 -14.48 -4.14 -6.54
N LYS A 207 -15.57 -4.59 -5.92
CA LYS A 207 -15.63 -5.93 -5.33
C LYS A 207 -15.47 -6.97 -6.44
N ASP A 208 -16.23 -6.82 -7.52
CA ASP A 208 -16.26 -7.77 -8.63
C ASP A 208 -14.95 -7.71 -9.45
N LEU A 209 -14.42 -6.51 -9.74
CA LEU A 209 -13.13 -6.33 -10.42
C LEU A 209 -11.96 -7.00 -9.70
N PHE A 210 -11.74 -6.67 -8.42
CA PHE A 210 -10.60 -7.23 -7.70
C PHE A 210 -10.78 -8.71 -7.35
N THR A 211 -12.02 -9.20 -7.23
CA THR A 211 -12.26 -10.65 -7.16
C THR A 211 -11.85 -11.31 -8.48
N LEU A 212 -12.33 -10.81 -9.62
CA LEU A 212 -12.01 -11.35 -10.94
C LEU A 212 -10.50 -11.39 -11.20
N LEU A 213 -9.78 -10.28 -11.01
CA LEU A 213 -8.34 -10.18 -11.26
C LEU A 213 -7.50 -11.16 -10.44
N ASN A 214 -7.97 -11.55 -9.25
CA ASN A 214 -7.31 -12.54 -8.39
C ASN A 214 -7.79 -13.97 -8.67
N THR A 215 -8.92 -14.13 -9.36
CA THR A 215 -9.47 -15.44 -9.72
C THR A 215 -8.86 -15.97 -11.01
N ILE A 216 -8.60 -15.10 -11.99
CA ILE A 216 -8.05 -15.48 -13.30
C ILE A 216 -6.59 -15.90 -13.19
N THR A 217 -6.20 -16.91 -13.98
CA THR A 217 -4.86 -17.49 -14.07
C THR A 217 -4.44 -17.71 -15.53
N PRO A 218 -3.13 -17.81 -15.82
CA PRO A 218 -2.64 -18.14 -17.16
C PRO A 218 -2.93 -19.58 -17.62
N TYR A 219 -3.36 -20.48 -16.73
CA TYR A 219 -3.69 -21.87 -17.10
C TYR A 219 -4.95 -21.95 -17.94
N PHE A 220 -5.93 -21.10 -17.64
CA PHE A 220 -7.20 -21.01 -18.34
C PHE A 220 -7.34 -19.59 -18.88
N PRO A 221 -6.69 -19.26 -20.00
CA PRO A 221 -6.84 -17.93 -20.60
C PRO A 221 -8.30 -17.73 -21.02
N PHE A 222 -8.85 -16.56 -20.71
CA PHE A 222 -10.17 -16.12 -21.18
C PHE A 222 -9.98 -14.98 -22.16
N ASP A 223 -10.96 -14.80 -23.06
CA ASP A 223 -10.98 -13.61 -23.89
C ASP A 223 -11.16 -12.37 -23.00
N TYR A 224 -10.13 -11.53 -22.97
CA TYR A 224 -10.11 -10.33 -22.16
C TYR A 224 -11.13 -9.29 -22.64
N LYS A 225 -11.55 -9.34 -23.92
CA LYS A 225 -12.61 -8.52 -24.50
C LYS A 225 -13.97 -8.96 -23.93
N GLU A 226 -14.25 -10.26 -23.91
CA GLU A 226 -15.47 -10.81 -23.27
C GLU A 226 -15.53 -10.49 -21.78
N ILE A 227 -14.39 -10.60 -21.07
CA ILE A 227 -14.28 -10.19 -19.67
C ILE A 227 -14.66 -8.71 -19.51
N SER A 228 -14.09 -7.84 -20.33
CA SER A 228 -14.36 -6.39 -20.25
C SER A 228 -15.82 -6.05 -20.55
N ASP A 229 -16.40 -6.68 -21.58
CA ASP A 229 -17.81 -6.54 -21.93
C ASP A 229 -18.75 -6.98 -20.81
N SER A 230 -18.32 -7.93 -19.98
CA SER A 230 -19.14 -8.45 -18.89
C SER A 230 -19.42 -7.41 -17.79
N PHE A 231 -18.53 -6.42 -17.64
CA PHE A 231 -18.75 -5.30 -16.73
C PHE A 231 -19.79 -4.31 -17.28
N SER A 232 -19.76 -4.04 -18.59
CA SER A 232 -20.77 -3.21 -19.25
C SER A 232 -22.16 -3.85 -19.23
N LYS A 233 -22.23 -5.18 -19.25
CA LYS A 233 -23.48 -5.97 -19.28
C LYS A 233 -23.97 -6.40 -17.88
N ASP A 234 -23.26 -6.02 -16.81
CA ASP A 234 -23.53 -6.40 -15.42
C ASP A 234 -23.66 -7.92 -15.18
N ASN A 235 -22.90 -8.72 -15.93
CA ASN A 235 -22.90 -10.18 -15.84
C ASN A 235 -21.51 -10.78 -15.48
N VAL A 236 -20.58 -9.95 -14.99
CA VAL A 236 -19.24 -10.38 -14.56
C VAL A 236 -19.28 -11.52 -13.53
N ARG A 237 -20.31 -11.59 -12.69
CA ARG A 237 -20.46 -12.69 -11.72
C ARG A 237 -20.66 -14.04 -12.38
N ASP A 238 -21.35 -14.07 -13.51
CA ASP A 238 -21.55 -15.29 -14.29
C ASP A 238 -20.24 -15.73 -14.93
N VAL A 239 -19.42 -14.77 -15.39
CA VAL A 239 -18.07 -15.02 -15.89
C VAL A 239 -17.18 -15.61 -14.79
N ILE A 240 -17.19 -15.02 -13.58
CA ILE A 240 -16.43 -15.53 -12.43
C ILE A 240 -16.87 -16.96 -12.11
N GLN A 241 -18.18 -17.23 -12.02
CA GLN A 241 -18.71 -18.57 -11.72
C GLN A 241 -18.35 -19.59 -12.82
N LYS A 242 -18.46 -19.20 -14.10
CA LYS A 242 -18.05 -20.04 -15.24
C LYS A 242 -16.57 -20.38 -15.14
N TYR A 243 -15.74 -19.41 -14.78
CA TYR A 243 -14.31 -19.57 -14.63
C TYR A 243 -13.92 -20.46 -13.44
N GLU A 244 -14.57 -20.28 -12.29
CA GLU A 244 -14.36 -21.10 -11.09
C GLU A 244 -14.58 -22.60 -11.36
N LYS A 245 -15.50 -22.95 -12.26
CA LYS A 245 -15.77 -24.35 -12.65
C LYS A 245 -14.58 -25.04 -13.34
N LEU A 246 -13.62 -24.29 -13.88
CA LEU A 246 -12.45 -24.85 -14.60
C LEU A 246 -11.40 -25.45 -13.67
N PHE A 247 -11.37 -25.05 -12.40
CA PHE A 247 -10.43 -25.55 -11.41
C PHE A 247 -10.82 -26.92 -10.84
N ILE A 248 -12.03 -27.40 -11.14
CA ILE A 248 -12.55 -28.68 -10.67
C ILE A 248 -11.92 -29.78 -11.51
N ALA A 249 -10.73 -30.20 -11.12
CA ALA A 249 -9.88 -31.06 -11.94
C ALA A 249 -9.91 -32.55 -11.58
N GLU A 250 -10.52 -32.93 -10.45
CA GLU A 250 -10.64 -34.34 -10.08
C GLU A 250 -12.10 -34.76 -10.21
N PRO A 251 -12.47 -35.54 -11.24
CA PRO A 251 -13.76 -36.22 -11.22
C PRO A 251 -13.78 -37.11 -9.98
N LEU A 252 -14.63 -36.79 -9.02
CA LEU A 252 -14.95 -37.72 -7.95
C LEU A 252 -15.92 -38.74 -8.52
N VAL A 253 -15.74 -40.01 -8.13
CA VAL A 253 -16.68 -41.05 -8.54
C VAL A 253 -17.99 -40.78 -7.83
N GLU A 254 -19.01 -40.35 -8.57
CA GLU A 254 -20.35 -40.11 -8.01
C GLU A 254 -20.94 -41.40 -7.43
N GLY A 255 -21.71 -41.27 -6.36
CA GLY A 255 -22.30 -42.41 -5.65
C GLY A 255 -21.32 -43.31 -4.88
N LYS A 256 -20.00 -43.08 -4.95
CA LYS A 256 -18.99 -43.79 -4.14
C LYS A 256 -18.72 -43.02 -2.85
N ARG A 257 -18.90 -43.66 -1.70
CA ARG A 257 -18.41 -43.13 -0.41
C ARG A 257 -16.88 -43.08 -0.42
N LEU A 258 -16.32 -41.92 -0.12
CA LEU A 258 -14.88 -41.76 0.01
C LEU A 258 -14.37 -42.40 1.30
N GLU A 259 -13.29 -43.16 1.20
CA GLU A 259 -12.58 -43.67 2.37
C GLU A 259 -11.88 -42.54 3.12
N LYS A 260 -11.68 -42.70 4.42
CA LYS A 260 -11.13 -41.63 5.29
C LYS A 260 -9.79 -41.08 4.78
N GLU A 261 -8.87 -41.95 4.38
CA GLU A 261 -7.56 -41.55 3.87
C GLU A 261 -7.67 -40.76 2.55
N GLU A 262 -8.56 -41.22 1.64
CA GLU A 262 -8.85 -40.54 0.38
C GLU A 262 -9.46 -39.16 0.62
N PHE A 263 -10.44 -39.07 1.54
CA PHE A 263 -11.06 -37.82 1.94
C PHE A 263 -10.04 -36.86 2.55
N TYR A 264 -9.21 -37.31 3.49
CA TYR A 264 -8.25 -36.44 4.18
C TYR A 264 -7.19 -35.89 3.23
N LYS A 265 -6.82 -36.65 2.19
CA LYS A 265 -5.92 -36.19 1.13
C LYS A 265 -6.55 -35.07 0.29
N LYS A 266 -7.82 -35.22 -0.08
CA LYS A 266 -8.55 -34.27 -0.95
C LYS A 266 -9.06 -33.03 -0.21
N PHE A 267 -9.51 -33.19 1.03
CA PHE A 267 -10.14 -32.16 1.85
C PHE A 267 -9.19 -31.61 2.92
N SER A 268 -8.01 -31.18 2.49
CA SER A 268 -6.97 -30.63 3.38
C SER A 268 -6.92 -29.10 3.36
N ASN A 269 -6.89 -28.54 4.55
CA ASN A 269 -6.51 -27.15 4.78
C ASN A 269 -5.10 -27.19 5.36
N ASN A 270 -4.10 -26.71 4.62
CA ASN A 270 -2.68 -26.63 5.02
C ASN A 270 -2.43 -25.99 6.41
N LYS A 271 -3.45 -25.40 7.05
CA LYS A 271 -3.46 -24.82 8.40
C LYS A 271 -4.25 -25.60 9.47
N THR A 272 -5.10 -26.57 9.12
CA THR A 272 -5.98 -27.28 10.07
C THR A 272 -6.20 -28.74 9.69
N SER A 273 -5.25 -29.61 10.06
CA SER A 273 -5.51 -31.05 10.20
C SER A 273 -6.52 -31.34 11.32
N LYS A 274 -6.60 -30.45 12.32
CA LYS A 274 -7.43 -30.63 13.51
C LYS A 274 -8.94 -30.76 13.22
N ASP A 275 -9.47 -30.09 12.19
CA ASP A 275 -10.92 -30.03 11.93
C ASP A 275 -11.38 -30.94 10.77
N GLN A 276 -10.44 -31.65 10.09
CA GLN A 276 -10.78 -32.54 8.97
C GLN A 276 -11.76 -33.65 9.36
N HIS A 277 -11.69 -34.12 10.60
CA HIS A 277 -12.62 -35.11 11.12
C HIS A 277 -14.07 -34.60 11.14
N ILE A 278 -14.29 -33.30 11.34
CA ILE A 278 -15.62 -32.68 11.31
C ILE A 278 -16.16 -32.66 9.87
N TYR A 279 -15.30 -32.35 8.89
CA TYR A 279 -15.70 -32.39 7.48
C TYR A 279 -16.06 -33.80 7.02
N PHE A 280 -15.32 -34.81 7.50
CA PHE A 280 -15.59 -36.21 7.19
C PHE A 280 -16.86 -36.73 7.85
N ASP A 281 -17.10 -36.36 9.12
CA ASP A 281 -18.36 -36.66 9.84
C ASP A 281 -19.56 -36.05 9.09
N PHE A 282 -19.43 -34.78 8.68
CA PHE A 282 -20.44 -34.11 7.86
C PHE A 282 -20.67 -34.78 6.50
N TYR A 283 -19.60 -35.09 5.77
CA TYR A 283 -19.67 -35.77 4.48
C TYR A 283 -20.45 -37.10 4.58
N ASN A 284 -20.15 -37.90 5.60
CA ASN A 284 -20.80 -39.20 5.78
C ASN A 284 -22.28 -39.07 6.10
N LYS A 285 -22.64 -38.23 7.08
CA LYS A 285 -24.04 -38.01 7.48
C LYS A 285 -24.87 -37.39 6.37
N LEU A 286 -24.27 -36.46 5.59
CA LEU A 286 -24.95 -35.86 4.45
C LEU A 286 -25.13 -36.86 3.30
N LEU A 287 -24.14 -37.73 3.05
CA LEU A 287 -24.28 -38.79 2.05
C LEU A 287 -25.35 -39.81 2.47
N ASP A 288 -25.41 -40.18 3.75
CA ASP A 288 -26.47 -41.05 4.30
C ASP A 288 -27.85 -40.42 4.05
N PHE A 289 -28.00 -39.13 4.37
CA PHE A 289 -29.23 -38.38 4.12
C PHE A 289 -29.62 -38.31 2.64
N VAL A 290 -28.66 -38.03 1.74
CA VAL A 290 -28.92 -37.91 0.30
C VAL A 290 -29.21 -39.28 -0.34
N THR A 291 -28.70 -40.37 0.23
CA THR A 291 -28.94 -41.73 -0.25
C THR A 291 -30.30 -42.28 0.22
N ASP A 292 -30.67 -41.99 1.48
CA ASP A 292 -31.92 -42.43 2.10
C ASP A 292 -32.55 -41.26 2.90
N PRO A 293 -33.28 -40.34 2.22
CA PRO A 293 -33.91 -39.21 2.88
C PRO A 293 -35.04 -39.67 3.82
N ALA A 294 -34.79 -39.62 5.12
CA ALA A 294 -35.72 -40.02 6.17
C ALA A 294 -35.48 -39.22 7.46
N ASP A 295 -36.45 -39.23 8.39
CA ASP A 295 -36.31 -38.54 9.69
C ASP A 295 -35.06 -39.00 10.47
N SER A 296 -34.69 -40.27 10.35
CA SER A 296 -33.53 -40.85 11.05
C SER A 296 -32.20 -40.30 10.52
N THR A 297 -32.03 -40.20 9.20
CA THR A 297 -30.81 -39.65 8.57
C THR A 297 -30.76 -38.14 8.69
N TYR A 298 -31.91 -37.45 8.61
CA TYR A 298 -32.04 -36.02 8.88
C TYR A 298 -31.64 -35.67 10.32
N SER A 299 -32.17 -36.37 11.32
CA SER A 299 -31.86 -36.12 12.75
C SER A 299 -30.36 -36.25 13.03
N GLN A 300 -29.70 -37.24 12.41
CA GLN A 300 -28.25 -37.42 12.55
C GLN A 300 -27.43 -36.29 11.91
N LEU A 301 -27.92 -35.71 10.81
CA LEU A 301 -27.32 -34.55 10.16
C LEU A 301 -27.53 -33.28 10.98
N GLU A 302 -28.74 -33.08 11.53
CA GLU A 302 -29.11 -31.95 12.36
C GLU A 302 -28.31 -31.89 13.67
N GLU A 303 -28.13 -33.03 14.36
CA GLU A 303 -27.32 -33.17 15.58
C GLU A 303 -25.90 -32.59 15.39
N LEU A 304 -25.33 -32.71 14.18
CA LEU A 304 -24.01 -32.17 13.86
C LEU A 304 -23.96 -30.63 13.92
N PHE A 305 -25.09 -29.96 13.65
CA PHE A 305 -25.24 -28.51 13.65
C PHE A 305 -25.79 -27.95 14.98
N GLU A 306 -26.14 -28.81 15.95
CA GLU A 306 -26.42 -28.41 17.34
C GLU A 306 -25.13 -28.05 18.09
N ASP A 307 -24.03 -28.77 17.81
CA ASP A 307 -22.71 -28.43 18.35
C ASP A 307 -22.22 -27.09 17.78
N LYS A 308 -22.08 -26.09 18.66
CA LYS A 308 -21.68 -24.72 18.29
C LYS A 308 -20.31 -24.66 17.61
N TYR A 309 -19.36 -25.52 18.00
CA TYR A 309 -18.03 -25.56 17.38
C TYR A 309 -18.10 -26.17 15.98
N LYS A 310 -18.71 -27.36 15.83
CA LYS A 310 -18.87 -28.03 14.53
C LYS A 310 -19.67 -27.16 13.55
N LYS A 311 -20.79 -26.58 13.99
CA LYS A 311 -21.58 -25.62 13.21
C LYS A 311 -20.75 -24.46 12.69
N ASN A 312 -19.96 -23.82 13.55
CA ASN A 312 -19.10 -22.71 13.16
C ASN A 312 -18.03 -23.15 12.15
N VAL A 313 -17.42 -24.32 12.37
CA VAL A 313 -16.44 -24.91 11.44
C VAL A 313 -17.07 -25.16 10.07
N LEU A 314 -18.24 -25.81 10.00
CA LEU A 314 -18.92 -26.13 8.74
C LEU A 314 -19.43 -24.87 8.02
N ASN A 315 -20.04 -23.91 8.73
CA ASN A 315 -20.48 -22.66 8.13
C ASN A 315 -19.30 -21.82 7.59
N ASN A 316 -18.17 -21.82 8.28
CA ASN A 316 -16.98 -21.12 7.80
C ASN A 316 -16.35 -21.84 6.59
N THR A 317 -16.33 -23.18 6.59
CA THR A 317 -15.68 -23.98 5.54
C THR A 317 -16.54 -24.15 4.30
N PHE A 318 -17.86 -24.24 4.38
CA PHE A 318 -18.74 -24.46 3.22
C PHE A 318 -19.66 -23.26 2.90
N GLY A 319 -19.94 -22.40 3.89
CA GLY A 319 -20.85 -21.25 3.75
C GLY A 319 -20.19 -19.87 3.67
N GLN A 320 -18.86 -19.77 3.72
CA GLN A 320 -18.11 -18.52 3.54
C GLN A 320 -18.52 -17.36 4.49
N LYS A 321 -18.91 -17.69 5.74
CA LYS A 321 -19.44 -16.81 6.83
C LYS A 321 -20.97 -16.61 6.88
N LYS A 322 -21.75 -17.24 5.98
CA LYS A 322 -23.21 -17.34 6.10
C LYS A 322 -23.61 -18.72 6.63
N LYS A 323 -24.88 -18.85 7.02
CA LYS A 323 -25.50 -20.15 7.32
C LYS A 323 -25.43 -21.00 6.05
N PHE A 324 -24.74 -22.14 6.13
CA PHE A 324 -24.48 -22.99 4.97
C PHE A 324 -25.72 -23.78 4.56
N LEU A 325 -26.41 -24.36 5.54
CA LEU A 325 -27.68 -25.08 5.38
C LEU A 325 -28.70 -24.57 6.40
N GLU A 326 -29.95 -24.47 5.98
CA GLU A 326 -31.10 -24.09 6.82
C GLU A 326 -31.69 -25.33 7.49
N PHE A 327 -31.75 -25.32 8.82
CA PHE A 327 -32.22 -26.43 9.67
C PHE A 327 -33.44 -26.03 10.51
N ASN A 328 -33.86 -24.76 10.48
CA ASN A 328 -35.09 -24.29 11.13
C ASN A 328 -36.28 -24.57 10.21
N VAL A 329 -36.60 -25.86 10.11
CA VAL A 329 -37.63 -26.45 9.25
C VAL A 329 -38.40 -27.48 10.07
N SER A 330 -39.63 -27.82 9.66
CA SER A 330 -40.49 -28.76 10.39
C SER A 330 -40.15 -30.22 10.15
N ASP A 331 -39.62 -30.56 8.98
CA ASP A 331 -39.26 -31.93 8.60
C ASP A 331 -38.18 -31.97 7.51
N TYR A 332 -37.76 -33.19 7.15
CA TYR A 332 -36.72 -33.39 6.14
C TYR A 332 -37.13 -33.01 4.71
N ASN A 333 -38.43 -32.97 4.40
CA ASN A 333 -38.90 -32.53 3.07
C ASN A 333 -38.72 -31.01 2.95
N GLU A 334 -39.14 -30.26 3.98
CA GLU A 334 -38.89 -28.82 4.02
C GLU A 334 -37.38 -28.52 4.02
N PHE A 335 -36.55 -29.33 4.70
CA PHE A 335 -35.09 -29.21 4.63
C PHE A 335 -34.56 -29.29 3.19
N ILE A 336 -35.05 -30.24 2.38
CA ILE A 336 -34.63 -30.40 0.98
C ILE A 336 -35.04 -29.16 0.18
N ASP A 337 -36.27 -28.70 0.34
CA ASP A 337 -36.82 -27.57 -0.42
C ASP A 337 -36.05 -26.27 -0.14
N VAL A 338 -35.81 -25.93 1.12
CA VAL A 338 -35.13 -24.67 1.48
C VAL A 338 -33.64 -24.69 1.13
N ASN A 339 -33.04 -25.88 1.00
CA ASN A 339 -31.62 -26.04 0.67
C ASN A 339 -31.39 -26.49 -0.78
N TYR A 340 -32.41 -26.50 -1.64
CA TYR A 340 -32.30 -26.98 -3.02
C TYR A 340 -31.16 -26.29 -3.81
N ASP A 341 -31.08 -24.95 -3.73
CA ASP A 341 -30.07 -24.13 -4.41
C ASP A 341 -28.63 -24.38 -3.93
N SER A 342 -28.45 -25.12 -2.85
CA SER A 342 -27.13 -25.51 -2.37
C SER A 342 -26.43 -26.48 -3.34
N ASN A 343 -27.19 -27.22 -4.16
CA ASN A 343 -26.76 -28.30 -5.06
C ASN A 343 -26.03 -29.48 -4.37
N ILE A 344 -25.82 -29.46 -3.05
CA ILE A 344 -25.12 -30.53 -2.32
C ILE A 344 -26.06 -31.68 -1.91
N LEU A 345 -27.38 -31.55 -2.16
CA LEU A 345 -28.37 -32.59 -1.87
C LEU A 345 -28.70 -33.51 -3.06
N SER A 346 -28.01 -33.35 -4.19
CA SER A 346 -28.21 -34.20 -5.38
C SER A 346 -27.30 -35.42 -5.34
N LEU A 347 -27.87 -36.64 -5.32
CA LEU A 347 -27.10 -37.88 -5.29
C LEU A 347 -26.21 -38.06 -6.53
N ASP A 348 -26.75 -37.72 -7.71
CA ASP A 348 -26.08 -37.88 -9.02
C ASP A 348 -24.81 -37.02 -9.17
N SER A 349 -24.66 -36.00 -8.32
CA SER A 349 -23.53 -35.06 -8.36
C SER A 349 -22.97 -34.72 -6.97
N PHE A 350 -23.26 -35.57 -5.98
CA PHE A 350 -23.00 -35.30 -4.57
C PHE A 350 -21.52 -35.02 -4.30
N ASN A 351 -20.65 -35.93 -4.74
CA ASN A 351 -19.22 -35.84 -4.42
C ASN A 351 -18.61 -34.61 -5.08
N SER A 352 -18.92 -34.37 -6.36
CA SER A 352 -18.47 -33.17 -7.07
C SER A 352 -18.99 -31.90 -6.38
N ASN A 353 -20.27 -31.79 -6.08
CA ASN A 353 -20.84 -30.58 -5.47
C ASN A 353 -20.29 -30.33 -4.06
N PHE A 354 -20.08 -31.38 -3.26
CA PHE A 354 -19.43 -31.29 -1.95
C PHE A 354 -18.00 -30.74 -2.08
N TYR A 355 -17.21 -31.28 -3.02
CA TYR A 355 -15.85 -30.82 -3.28
C TYR A 355 -15.80 -29.39 -3.79
N ILE A 356 -16.69 -29.02 -4.72
CA ILE A 356 -16.80 -27.66 -5.25
C ILE A 356 -17.05 -26.65 -4.13
N LYS A 357 -17.98 -26.95 -3.21
CA LYS A 357 -18.28 -26.07 -2.07
C LYS A 357 -17.05 -25.90 -1.16
N PHE A 358 -16.36 -26.99 -0.84
CA PHE A 358 -15.12 -26.93 -0.05
C PHE A 358 -14.02 -26.12 -0.75
N PHE A 359 -13.75 -26.44 -2.02
CA PHE A 359 -12.69 -25.82 -2.82
C PHE A 359 -12.95 -24.31 -3.02
N ASN A 360 -14.15 -23.93 -3.48
CA ASN A 360 -14.48 -22.54 -3.72
C ASN A 360 -14.46 -21.72 -2.43
N SER A 361 -14.87 -22.28 -1.30
CA SER A 361 -14.79 -21.56 -0.02
C SER A 361 -13.36 -21.25 0.39
N LYS A 362 -12.45 -22.22 0.30
CA LYS A 362 -11.02 -22.02 0.56
C LYS A 362 -10.44 -20.98 -0.40
N ARG A 363 -10.68 -21.14 -1.69
CA ARG A 363 -10.19 -20.23 -2.74
C ARG A 363 -10.74 -18.81 -2.56
N ASN A 364 -12.02 -18.65 -2.26
CA ASN A 364 -12.66 -17.34 -2.03
C ASN A 364 -12.12 -16.64 -0.78
N LYS A 365 -11.82 -17.40 0.27
CA LYS A 365 -11.13 -16.87 1.45
C LYS A 365 -9.75 -16.33 1.08
N ASP A 366 -8.96 -17.11 0.35
CA ASP A 366 -7.63 -16.69 -0.09
C ASP A 366 -7.71 -15.47 -1.04
N ILE A 367 -8.68 -15.43 -1.97
CA ILE A 367 -8.95 -14.28 -2.84
C ILE A 367 -9.31 -13.05 -2.01
N HIS A 368 -10.20 -13.20 -1.03
CA HIS A 368 -10.57 -12.11 -0.13
C HIS A 368 -9.36 -11.56 0.63
N ASP A 369 -8.46 -12.45 1.05
CA ASP A 369 -7.23 -12.09 1.75
C ASP A 369 -6.20 -11.37 0.84
N TYR A 370 -6.03 -11.81 -0.41
CA TYR A 370 -5.00 -11.28 -1.31
C TYR A 370 -5.45 -10.06 -2.13
N LYS A 371 -6.74 -9.96 -2.48
CA LYS A 371 -7.21 -8.91 -3.39
C LYS A 371 -7.08 -7.50 -2.83
N ASP A 372 -7.09 -7.38 -1.50
CA ASP A 372 -6.91 -6.10 -0.82
C ASP A 372 -5.53 -5.48 -1.11
N MET A 373 -4.48 -6.32 -1.20
CA MET A 373 -3.14 -5.85 -1.51
C MET A 373 -3.00 -5.39 -2.95
N LEU A 374 -3.62 -6.11 -3.91
CA LEU A 374 -3.68 -5.66 -5.29
C LEU A 374 -4.43 -4.32 -5.41
N LYS A 375 -5.53 -4.18 -4.67
CA LYS A 375 -6.32 -2.93 -4.61
C LYS A 375 -5.51 -1.76 -4.05
N ARG A 376 -4.76 -1.98 -2.97
CA ARG A 376 -3.88 -0.94 -2.39
C ARG A 376 -2.77 -0.54 -3.35
N PHE A 377 -2.13 -1.53 -3.95
CA PHE A 377 -1.08 -1.29 -4.95
C PHE A 377 -1.60 -0.46 -6.13
N THR A 378 -2.76 -0.80 -6.69
CA THR A 378 -3.33 -0.07 -7.83
C THR A 378 -3.74 1.36 -7.45
N ARG A 379 -4.31 1.58 -6.26
CA ARG A 379 -4.59 2.95 -5.77
C ARG A 379 -3.31 3.78 -5.61
N ALA A 380 -2.23 3.17 -5.12
CA ALA A 380 -0.94 3.83 -4.92
C ALA A 380 -0.26 4.25 -6.23
N THR A 381 -0.71 3.77 -7.39
CA THR A 381 -0.24 4.25 -8.70
C THR A 381 -0.70 5.67 -9.04
N GLY A 382 -1.65 6.23 -8.28
CA GLY A 382 -2.17 7.59 -8.51
C GLY A 382 -3.10 7.75 -9.71
N ILE A 383 -3.37 6.68 -10.47
CA ILE A 383 -4.26 6.73 -11.65
C ILE A 383 -5.57 5.95 -11.44
N ILE A 384 -5.72 5.22 -10.34
CA ILE A 384 -6.91 4.43 -10.03
C ILE A 384 -7.67 5.07 -8.87
N GLU A 385 -8.86 5.56 -9.15
CA GLU A 385 -9.79 6.11 -8.15
C GLU A 385 -10.73 5.02 -7.66
N ILE A 386 -10.90 4.89 -6.34
CA ILE A 386 -11.91 4.00 -5.75
C ILE A 386 -12.79 4.78 -4.78
N ASN A 387 -13.97 5.19 -5.23
CA ASN A 387 -14.95 5.94 -4.45
C ASN A 387 -16.25 5.14 -4.30
N ASN A 388 -16.74 4.99 -3.07
CA ASN A 388 -18.02 4.31 -2.79
C ASN A 388 -18.18 2.94 -3.47
N GLY A 389 -17.09 2.17 -3.55
CA GLY A 389 -17.08 0.84 -4.17
C GLY A 389 -17.05 0.83 -5.69
N VAL A 390 -16.88 1.99 -6.35
CA VAL A 390 -16.72 2.15 -7.79
C VAL A 390 -15.26 2.47 -8.11
N VAL A 391 -14.72 1.83 -9.14
CA VAL A 391 -13.37 2.03 -9.67
C VAL A 391 -13.46 2.83 -10.96
N ASN A 392 -12.67 3.90 -11.04
CA ASN A 392 -12.50 4.72 -12.24
C ASN A 392 -11.01 4.94 -12.53
N LEU A 393 -10.73 5.40 -13.75
CA LEU A 393 -9.42 5.88 -14.16
C LEU A 393 -9.36 7.40 -13.96
N ALA A 394 -8.42 7.88 -13.15
CA ALA A 394 -8.11 9.30 -13.05
C ALA A 394 -7.59 9.81 -14.40
N TYR A 395 -7.89 11.05 -14.78
CA TYR A 395 -7.49 11.62 -16.08
C TYR A 395 -7.93 10.76 -17.28
N ARG A 396 -9.14 10.18 -17.20
CA ARG A 396 -9.68 9.26 -18.21
C ARG A 396 -9.62 9.81 -19.63
N ASP A 397 -9.90 11.10 -19.79
CA ASP A 397 -9.83 11.86 -21.05
C ASP A 397 -8.43 11.84 -21.69
N VAL A 398 -7.37 11.78 -20.89
CA VAL A 398 -5.99 11.64 -21.34
C VAL A 398 -5.65 10.19 -21.65
N TRP A 399 -5.98 9.28 -20.74
CA TRP A 399 -5.64 7.86 -20.87
C TRP A 399 -6.38 7.15 -22.00
N ILE A 400 -7.63 7.51 -22.28
CA ILE A 400 -8.39 6.92 -23.40
C ILE A 400 -7.67 7.18 -24.73
N GLU A 401 -7.17 8.41 -24.94
CA GLU A 401 -6.47 8.76 -26.17
C GLU A 401 -5.17 7.98 -26.30
N TYR A 402 -4.45 7.78 -25.19
CA TYR A 402 -3.25 6.94 -25.15
C TYR A 402 -3.55 5.46 -25.44
N PHE A 403 -4.54 4.86 -24.76
CA PHE A 403 -4.86 3.44 -24.86
C PHE A 403 -5.44 3.01 -26.21
N LYS A 404 -5.87 3.95 -27.08
CA LYS A 404 -6.23 3.64 -28.48
C LYS A 404 -5.08 3.08 -29.30
N TYR A 405 -3.84 3.39 -28.93
CA TYR A 405 -2.63 2.97 -29.63
C TYR A 405 -1.96 1.74 -29.01
N VAL A 406 -2.46 1.26 -27.87
CA VAL A 406 -1.89 0.10 -27.17
C VAL A 406 -2.48 -1.19 -27.73
N ASP A 407 -1.61 -2.10 -28.15
CA ASP A 407 -2.00 -3.48 -28.50
C ASP A 407 -2.07 -4.35 -27.24
N PHE A 408 -3.28 -4.59 -26.75
CA PHE A 408 -3.51 -5.44 -25.58
C PHE A 408 -3.48 -6.94 -25.89
N ASP A 409 -3.59 -7.37 -27.16
CA ASP A 409 -3.65 -8.79 -27.53
C ASP A 409 -2.36 -9.52 -27.10
N GLY A 410 -1.21 -8.85 -27.16
CA GLY A 410 0.09 -9.38 -26.73
C GLY A 410 0.47 -9.15 -25.25
N LEU A 411 -0.33 -8.40 -24.49
CA LEU A 411 0.08 -7.90 -23.15
C LEU A 411 -0.65 -8.56 -21.98
N ILE A 412 -1.90 -9.01 -22.18
CA ILE A 412 -2.72 -9.52 -21.09
C ILE A 412 -2.53 -11.03 -20.88
N PHE A 413 -2.75 -11.84 -21.90
CA PHE A 413 -2.50 -13.28 -21.88
C PHE A 413 -1.55 -13.61 -23.02
N ASN A 414 -0.42 -14.24 -22.72
CA ASN A 414 0.53 -14.60 -23.76
C ASN A 414 1.31 -15.87 -23.38
N THR A 415 1.98 -16.45 -24.38
CA THR A 415 2.92 -17.54 -24.22
C THR A 415 4.34 -17.02 -24.11
N ASP A 416 5.19 -17.76 -23.42
CA ASP A 416 6.61 -17.46 -23.26
C ASP A 416 7.42 -18.76 -23.36
N THR A 417 8.73 -18.64 -23.60
CA THR A 417 9.63 -19.79 -23.45
C THR A 417 10.17 -19.80 -22.03
N LYS A 418 10.46 -20.99 -21.49
CA LYS A 418 11.07 -21.11 -20.15
C LYS A 418 12.33 -20.25 -20.00
N ASN A 419 13.15 -20.16 -21.05
CA ASN A 419 14.37 -19.34 -21.03
C ASN A 419 14.07 -17.85 -21.03
N SER A 420 13.17 -17.36 -21.89
CA SER A 420 12.84 -15.93 -21.95
C SER A 420 12.07 -15.46 -20.71
N ALA A 421 11.16 -16.28 -20.19
CA ALA A 421 10.50 -16.02 -18.91
C ALA A 421 11.49 -16.00 -17.73
N ALA A 422 12.45 -16.94 -17.70
CA ALA A 422 13.50 -16.93 -16.70
C ALA A 422 14.42 -15.70 -16.84
N GLU A 423 14.79 -15.33 -18.06
CA GLU A 423 15.54 -14.10 -18.31
C GLU A 423 14.77 -12.88 -17.82
N TYR A 424 13.46 -12.81 -18.07
CA TYR A 424 12.59 -11.74 -17.61
C TYR A 424 12.53 -11.64 -16.08
N GLU A 425 12.30 -12.76 -15.38
CA GLU A 425 12.11 -12.78 -13.93
C GLU A 425 13.44 -12.75 -13.13
N TYR A 426 14.55 -13.24 -13.69
CA TYR A 426 15.79 -13.46 -12.92
C TYR A 426 16.99 -12.62 -13.39
N SER A 427 17.04 -12.21 -14.66
CA SER A 427 18.19 -11.44 -15.13
C SER A 427 18.22 -10.08 -14.45
N VAL A 428 19.34 -9.73 -13.84
CA VAL A 428 19.57 -8.39 -13.26
C VAL A 428 19.37 -7.29 -14.33
N ASP A 429 19.66 -7.63 -15.59
CA ASP A 429 19.50 -6.75 -16.74
C ASP A 429 18.11 -6.75 -17.37
N SER A 430 17.17 -7.55 -16.86
CA SER A 430 15.80 -7.58 -17.35
C SER A 430 15.14 -6.21 -17.25
N VAL A 431 14.29 -5.91 -18.24
CA VAL A 431 13.42 -4.73 -18.24
C VAL A 431 12.52 -4.67 -16.99
N PHE A 432 12.21 -5.83 -16.38
CA PHE A 432 11.42 -5.91 -15.15
C PHE A 432 12.06 -5.12 -14.00
N TYR A 433 13.40 -5.17 -13.88
CA TYR A 433 14.17 -4.52 -12.82
C TYR A 433 14.68 -3.11 -13.17
N LYS A 434 14.31 -2.59 -14.35
CA LYS A 434 14.77 -1.30 -14.89
C LYS A 434 13.69 -0.22 -14.88
N ASP A 435 14.10 1.01 -14.63
CA ASP A 435 13.23 2.16 -14.86
C ASP A 435 13.03 2.39 -16.36
N VAL A 436 11.84 2.08 -16.86
CA VAL A 436 11.48 2.23 -18.27
C VAL A 436 10.18 3.02 -18.41
N THR A 437 10.17 3.93 -19.38
CA THR A 437 9.01 4.79 -19.64
C THR A 437 7.82 3.97 -20.12
N ILE A 438 6.61 4.49 -19.89
CA ILE A 438 5.36 3.84 -20.28
C ILE A 438 5.32 3.54 -21.79
N ASN A 439 5.85 4.44 -22.64
CA ASN A 439 5.94 4.20 -24.09
C ASN A 439 6.79 2.99 -24.44
N LYS A 440 7.92 2.77 -23.76
CA LYS A 440 8.76 1.59 -23.98
C LYS A 440 8.07 0.31 -23.52
N ILE A 441 7.24 0.39 -22.47
CA ILE A 441 6.47 -0.76 -21.97
C ILE A 441 5.38 -1.15 -22.98
N PHE A 442 4.72 -0.17 -23.58
CA PHE A 442 3.63 -0.38 -24.54
C PHE A 442 4.05 -0.38 -26.01
N ASP A 443 5.36 -0.24 -26.29
CA ASP A 443 5.93 -0.14 -27.63
C ASP A 443 5.30 1.00 -28.49
N ILE A 444 5.05 2.15 -27.87
CA ILE A 444 4.50 3.34 -28.55
C ILE A 444 5.63 4.13 -29.20
N THR A 445 5.53 4.36 -30.51
CA THR A 445 6.50 5.12 -31.30
C THR A 445 6.38 6.63 -31.08
N ASP A 446 7.42 7.39 -31.44
CA ASP A 446 7.39 8.85 -31.37
C ASP A 446 6.32 9.46 -32.30
N GLU A 447 6.03 8.82 -33.44
CA GLU A 447 4.95 9.25 -34.34
C GLU A 447 3.57 9.08 -33.69
N GLN A 448 3.28 7.88 -33.15
CA GLN A 448 2.05 7.62 -32.42
C GLN A 448 1.90 8.56 -31.23
N MET A 449 3.01 8.87 -30.55
CA MET A 449 3.00 9.85 -29.46
C MET A 449 2.56 11.23 -29.89
N ASN A 450 3.05 11.72 -31.04
CA ASN A 450 2.62 13.02 -31.55
C ASN A 450 1.10 13.03 -31.82
N ASP A 451 0.56 11.96 -32.41
CA ASP A 451 -0.88 11.83 -32.65
C ASP A 451 -1.69 11.76 -31.35
N ILE A 452 -1.19 11.04 -30.34
CA ILE A 452 -1.81 10.97 -29.00
C ILE A 452 -1.87 12.36 -28.37
N ILE A 453 -0.76 13.09 -28.37
CA ILE A 453 -0.69 14.44 -27.79
C ILE A 453 -1.66 15.38 -28.51
N GLU A 454 -1.73 15.32 -29.84
CA GLU A 454 -2.64 16.14 -30.63
C GLU A 454 -4.11 15.77 -30.37
N SER A 455 -4.40 14.48 -30.21
CA SER A 455 -5.74 14.01 -29.83
C SER A 455 -6.15 14.50 -28.44
N ILE A 456 -5.22 14.50 -27.47
CA ILE A 456 -5.45 15.03 -26.12
C ILE A 456 -5.71 16.54 -26.16
N LYS A 457 -4.89 17.30 -26.90
CA LYS A 457 -5.08 18.74 -27.09
C LYS A 457 -6.49 19.07 -27.61
N ASN A 458 -6.90 18.39 -28.68
CA ASN A 458 -8.22 18.54 -29.26
C ASN A 458 -9.33 18.15 -28.26
N LYS A 459 -9.16 17.04 -27.53
CA LYS A 459 -10.12 16.56 -26.54
C LYS A 459 -10.32 17.54 -25.38
N LEU A 460 -9.25 18.18 -24.94
CA LEU A 460 -9.27 19.14 -23.84
C LEU A 460 -9.51 20.59 -24.30
N SER A 461 -9.53 20.84 -25.61
CA SER A 461 -9.57 22.19 -26.20
C SER A 461 -8.41 23.07 -25.72
N ILE A 462 -7.18 22.55 -25.83
CA ILE A 462 -5.94 23.19 -25.36
C ILE A 462 -4.89 23.19 -26.47
N ASP A 463 -4.17 24.31 -26.64
CA ASP A 463 -3.25 24.49 -27.78
C ASP A 463 -1.80 24.04 -27.50
N SER A 464 -1.39 23.87 -26.23
CA SER A 464 -0.01 23.53 -25.85
C SER A 464 0.11 22.42 -24.80
N VAL A 465 1.24 21.70 -24.82
CA VAL A 465 1.56 20.60 -23.89
C VAL A 465 1.68 21.09 -22.45
N GLU A 466 2.32 22.23 -22.22
CA GLU A 466 2.44 22.84 -20.90
C GLU A 466 1.06 23.19 -20.31
N SER A 467 0.14 23.61 -21.18
CA SER A 467 -1.23 23.96 -20.79
C SER A 467 -2.05 22.73 -20.42
N ILE A 468 -1.77 21.55 -21.00
CA ILE A 468 -2.42 20.28 -20.60
C ILE A 468 -2.08 19.97 -19.14
N LYS A 469 -0.79 19.91 -18.79
CA LYS A 469 -0.38 19.61 -17.42
C LYS A 469 -0.98 20.61 -16.43
N LYS A 470 -0.91 21.90 -16.76
CA LYS A 470 -1.50 22.96 -15.93
C LYS A 470 -3.02 22.79 -15.78
N ASN A 471 -3.73 22.42 -16.84
CA ASN A 471 -5.16 22.15 -16.79
C ASN A 471 -5.49 20.98 -15.85
N LEU A 472 -4.74 19.88 -15.94
CA LEU A 472 -4.94 18.71 -15.07
C LEU A 472 -4.62 19.02 -13.59
N VAL A 473 -3.55 19.77 -13.32
CA VAL A 473 -3.23 20.26 -11.96
C VAL A 473 -4.34 21.17 -11.42
N ASN A 474 -4.80 22.13 -12.22
CA ASN A 474 -5.91 23.02 -11.83
C ASN A 474 -7.20 22.23 -11.57
N ARG A 475 -7.49 21.21 -12.38
CA ARG A 475 -8.63 20.31 -12.17
C ARG A 475 -8.51 19.58 -10.85
N ASN A 476 -7.33 19.04 -10.52
CA ASN A 476 -7.08 18.41 -9.24
C ASN A 476 -7.25 19.37 -8.07
N ASP A 477 -6.75 20.61 -8.18
CA ASP A 477 -6.93 21.63 -7.16
C ASP A 477 -8.42 21.93 -6.90
N ILE A 478 -9.21 22.09 -7.95
CA ILE A 478 -10.67 22.29 -7.84
C ILE A 478 -11.33 21.09 -7.15
N LEU A 479 -11.10 19.88 -7.66
CA LEU A 479 -11.68 18.66 -7.11
C LEU A 479 -11.23 18.39 -5.67
N PHE A 480 -9.98 18.73 -5.34
CA PHE A 480 -9.46 18.57 -4.00
C PHE A 480 -10.07 19.57 -3.03
N LYS A 481 -10.26 20.84 -3.44
CA LYS A 481 -11.02 21.83 -2.66
C LYS A 481 -12.45 21.37 -2.41
N GLU A 482 -13.13 20.84 -3.43
CA GLU A 482 -14.48 20.26 -3.29
C GLU A 482 -14.49 19.10 -2.28
N PHE A 483 -13.54 18.17 -2.43
CA PHE A 483 -13.34 17.05 -1.53
C PHE A 483 -13.07 17.50 -0.08
N ILE A 484 -12.22 18.50 0.16
CA ILE A 484 -11.98 19.04 1.49
C ILE A 484 -13.28 19.63 2.07
N ASN A 485 -14.03 20.40 1.28
CA ASN A 485 -15.28 21.01 1.77
C ASN A 485 -16.35 19.96 2.10
N SER A 486 -16.40 18.83 1.39
CA SER A 486 -17.36 17.75 1.65
C SER A 486 -16.91 16.81 2.78
N GLU A 487 -15.68 16.30 2.69
CA GLU A 487 -15.16 15.25 3.57
C GLU A 487 -14.50 15.78 4.84
N PHE A 488 -13.93 16.99 4.79
CA PHE A 488 -13.21 17.63 5.89
C PHE A 488 -13.67 19.09 6.11
N PRO A 489 -14.97 19.33 6.34
CA PRO A 489 -15.46 20.67 6.65
C PRO A 489 -14.85 21.18 7.97
N LEU A 490 -14.79 22.51 8.13
CA LEU A 490 -14.16 23.22 9.26
C LEU A 490 -14.32 22.51 10.62
N LYS A 491 -15.56 22.20 11.01
CA LYS A 491 -15.85 21.56 12.31
C LYS A 491 -15.25 20.16 12.43
N LYS A 492 -15.31 19.35 11.37
CA LYS A 492 -14.74 18.00 11.35
C LYS A 492 -13.21 18.08 11.40
N THR A 493 -12.59 19.01 10.65
CA THR A 493 -11.15 19.28 10.71
C THR A 493 -10.69 19.62 12.12
N MET A 494 -11.35 20.59 12.79
CA MET A 494 -11.02 20.94 14.17
C MET A 494 -11.20 19.77 15.14
N SER A 495 -12.25 18.95 14.95
CA SER A 495 -12.49 17.77 15.77
C SER A 495 -11.35 16.75 15.64
N ILE A 496 -10.90 16.47 14.41
CA ILE A 496 -9.79 15.54 14.16
C ILE A 496 -8.49 16.09 14.74
N LEU A 497 -8.20 17.38 14.54
CA LEU A 497 -6.98 18.01 15.07
C LEU A 497 -6.88 17.91 16.60
N ASN A 498 -7.99 18.10 17.32
CA ASN A 498 -8.02 17.94 18.78
C ASN A 498 -7.64 16.52 19.24
N MET A 499 -7.91 15.49 18.42
CA MET A 499 -7.65 14.10 18.80
C MET A 499 -6.16 13.75 18.83
N PHE A 500 -5.29 14.47 18.10
CA PHE A 500 -3.85 14.17 18.05
C PHE A 500 -3.11 14.38 19.37
N SER A 501 -3.65 15.23 20.26
CA SER A 501 -3.10 15.47 21.59
C SER A 501 -3.12 14.23 22.49
N ASP A 502 -4.02 13.28 22.20
CA ASP A 502 -4.07 11.98 22.86
C ASP A 502 -3.88 10.85 21.82
N ARG A 503 -2.68 10.27 21.83
CA ARG A 503 -2.27 9.18 20.93
C ARG A 503 -3.08 7.90 21.11
N SER A 504 -3.92 7.78 22.15
CA SER A 504 -4.91 6.69 22.23
C SER A 504 -5.94 6.74 21.09
N ASN A 505 -6.12 7.91 20.46
CA ASN A 505 -7.05 8.14 19.36
C ASN A 505 -6.54 7.74 17.98
N ASP A 506 -5.25 7.39 17.81
CA ASP A 506 -4.61 7.13 16.52
C ASP A 506 -5.42 6.19 15.60
N LYS A 507 -5.98 5.12 16.16
CA LYS A 507 -6.80 4.16 15.41
C LYS A 507 -8.10 4.78 14.90
N GLU A 508 -8.74 5.62 15.70
CA GLU A 508 -9.98 6.29 15.31
C GLU A 508 -9.70 7.42 14.31
N ILE A 509 -8.59 8.15 14.46
CA ILE A 509 -8.14 9.16 13.47
C ILE A 509 -8.01 8.51 12.09
N LYS A 510 -7.27 7.40 11.98
CA LYS A 510 -7.11 6.67 10.71
C LYS A 510 -8.44 6.28 10.09
N LYS A 511 -9.37 5.80 10.93
CA LYS A 511 -10.71 5.38 10.50
C LYS A 511 -11.58 6.56 10.03
N ILE A 512 -11.54 7.69 10.73
CA ILE A 512 -12.32 8.90 10.39
C ILE A 512 -11.81 9.54 9.09
N VAL A 513 -10.49 9.58 8.91
CA VAL A 513 -9.85 10.13 7.70
C VAL A 513 -9.99 9.15 6.54
N GLY A 514 -10.04 7.84 6.81
CA GLY A 514 -10.11 6.81 5.77
C GLY A 514 -8.81 6.63 4.99
N SER A 515 -7.68 7.08 5.57
CA SER A 515 -6.34 6.92 5.01
C SER A 515 -5.61 5.78 5.72
N GLU A 516 -4.78 5.07 4.94
CA GLU A 516 -3.93 4.01 5.44
C GLU A 516 -2.52 4.50 5.84
N ALA A 517 -2.23 5.79 5.65
CA ALA A 517 -0.93 6.39 5.94
C ALA A 517 -0.54 6.34 7.43
N GLY A 518 0.71 6.68 7.71
CA GLY A 518 1.19 6.91 9.07
C GLY A 518 0.42 8.04 9.75
N VAL A 519 0.25 7.97 11.08
CA VAL A 519 -0.41 9.05 11.85
C VAL A 519 0.30 10.40 11.67
N PRO A 520 1.65 10.47 11.63
CA PRO A 520 2.36 11.72 11.30
C PRO A 520 1.99 12.29 9.93
N THR A 521 1.92 11.47 8.89
CA THR A 521 1.46 11.89 7.54
C THR A 521 0.02 12.38 7.54
N ILE A 522 -0.85 11.72 8.30
CA ILE A 522 -2.24 12.19 8.44
C ILE A 522 -2.28 13.52 9.18
N TYR A 523 -1.43 13.73 10.18
CA TYR A 523 -1.33 14.99 10.90
C TYR A 523 -0.91 16.14 9.99
N GLU A 524 0.14 15.96 9.19
CA GLU A 524 0.53 16.88 8.10
C GLU A 524 -0.63 17.23 7.20
N TYR A 525 -1.29 16.20 6.66
CA TYR A 525 -2.44 16.37 5.79
C TYR A 525 -3.55 17.21 6.46
N MET A 526 -3.86 16.93 7.72
CA MET A 526 -4.90 17.65 8.46
C MET A 526 -4.50 19.09 8.79
N ILE A 527 -3.22 19.40 9.02
CA ILE A 527 -2.74 20.77 9.21
C ILE A 527 -2.79 21.56 7.90
N GLY A 528 -2.45 20.97 6.76
CA GLY A 528 -2.62 21.63 5.47
C GLY A 528 -4.09 21.96 5.16
N ILE A 529 -5.01 21.04 5.51
CA ILE A 529 -6.45 21.29 5.44
C ILE A 529 -6.88 22.38 6.45
N ALA A 530 -6.28 22.41 7.64
CA ALA A 530 -6.51 23.49 8.60
C ALA A 530 -6.16 24.85 8.01
N TRP A 531 -5.00 24.92 7.34
CA TRP A 531 -4.55 26.14 6.67
C TRP A 531 -5.47 26.55 5.53
N TYR A 532 -5.98 25.59 4.74
CA TYR A 532 -7.02 25.85 3.73
C TYR A 532 -8.25 26.55 4.33
N HIS A 533 -8.70 26.12 5.52
CA HIS A 533 -9.84 26.74 6.20
C HIS A 533 -9.51 28.09 6.87
N ILE A 534 -8.24 28.32 7.24
CA ILE A 534 -7.76 29.62 7.74
C ILE A 534 -7.64 30.64 6.61
N SER A 535 -7.20 30.18 5.44
CA SER A 535 -6.90 31.03 4.29
C SER A 535 -8.16 31.56 3.59
N ASN A 536 -7.95 32.57 2.74
CA ASN A 536 -8.91 33.02 1.74
C ASN A 536 -9.08 32.05 0.56
N LYS A 537 -8.32 30.95 0.52
CA LYS A 537 -8.36 29.88 -0.49
C LYS A 537 -7.87 30.29 -1.88
N GLU A 538 -7.15 31.41 -1.99
CA GLU A 538 -6.57 31.95 -3.24
C GLU A 538 -5.15 31.42 -3.50
N TYR A 539 -4.99 30.10 -3.46
CA TYR A 539 -3.76 29.41 -3.86
C TYR A 539 -4.08 28.02 -4.41
N ASP A 540 -3.09 27.38 -5.04
CA ASP A 540 -3.16 25.97 -5.47
C ASP A 540 -2.95 25.07 -4.24
N VAL A 541 -4.06 24.56 -3.71
CA VAL A 541 -4.10 23.72 -2.52
C VAL A 541 -3.51 22.36 -2.83
N PHE A 542 -3.85 21.75 -3.96
CA PHE A 542 -3.36 20.42 -4.30
C PHE A 542 -1.83 20.37 -4.42
N SER A 543 -1.23 21.31 -5.15
CA SER A 543 0.23 21.37 -5.31
C SER A 543 0.98 21.82 -4.06
N SER A 544 0.29 22.33 -3.03
CA SER A 544 0.93 22.79 -1.79
C SER A 544 1.35 21.65 -0.86
N PHE A 545 0.74 20.47 -0.97
CA PHE A 545 1.08 19.32 -0.13
C PHE A 545 2.29 18.59 -0.70
N ASN A 546 3.37 18.48 0.09
CA ASN A 546 4.50 17.62 -0.23
C ASN A 546 4.24 16.17 0.24
N LEU A 547 3.08 15.64 -0.15
CA LEU A 547 2.61 14.31 0.20
C LEU A 547 2.32 13.50 -1.07
N THR A 548 2.67 12.22 -1.04
CA THR A 548 2.11 11.28 -2.02
C THR A 548 0.65 11.03 -1.66
N MET A 549 -0.26 11.43 -2.54
CA MET A 549 -1.69 11.16 -2.44
C MET A 549 -2.13 10.11 -3.47
N ASN A 550 -3.16 9.35 -3.14
CA ASN A 550 -3.84 8.53 -4.14
C ASN A 550 -4.82 9.39 -4.97
N ALA A 551 -5.41 8.80 -6.01
CA ALA A 551 -6.33 9.51 -6.89
C ALA A 551 -7.64 9.98 -6.20
N ASN A 552 -7.92 9.52 -4.98
CA ASN A 552 -9.04 9.97 -4.15
C ASN A 552 -8.64 11.12 -3.20
N PHE A 553 -7.47 11.74 -3.40
CA PHE A 553 -6.91 12.84 -2.60
C PHE A 553 -6.63 12.51 -1.13
N LEU A 554 -6.55 11.22 -0.78
CA LEU A 554 -6.15 10.78 0.55
C LEU A 554 -4.63 10.59 0.59
N PRO A 555 -3.97 10.94 1.71
CA PRO A 555 -2.52 10.79 1.85
C PRO A 555 -2.14 9.30 1.93
N GLU A 556 -0.98 8.96 1.37
CA GLU A 556 -0.37 7.63 1.43
C GLU A 556 0.96 7.66 2.21
N THR A 557 1.81 8.67 1.97
CA THR A 557 3.08 8.89 2.66
C THR A 557 3.59 10.32 2.44
N HIS A 558 4.61 10.74 3.19
CA HIS A 558 5.41 11.92 2.86
C HIS A 558 6.10 11.73 1.52
N ALA A 559 6.16 12.79 0.71
CA ALA A 559 6.99 12.76 -0.49
C ALA A 559 8.47 12.86 -0.07
N GLY A 560 9.33 12.04 -0.67
CA GLY A 560 10.78 12.19 -0.49
C GLY A 560 11.29 13.47 -1.16
N GLY A 561 12.29 14.14 -0.59
CA GLY A 561 12.95 15.26 -1.28
C GLY A 561 13.51 16.43 -0.45
N GLY A 562 13.56 16.34 0.88
CA GLY A 562 14.25 17.36 1.70
C GLY A 562 13.67 18.79 1.60
N ALA A 563 12.40 18.90 1.24
CA ALA A 563 11.59 20.12 1.26
C ALA A 563 10.62 20.08 2.47
N GLY A 564 10.11 21.23 2.89
CA GLY A 564 9.14 21.29 3.98
C GLY A 564 7.83 20.60 3.65
N ASP A 565 7.07 20.24 4.70
CA ASP A 565 5.91 19.36 4.59
C ASP A 565 4.80 19.92 3.69
N ILE A 566 4.51 21.21 3.82
CA ILE A 566 3.53 21.92 2.99
C ILE A 566 4.09 23.29 2.60
N VAL A 567 4.07 23.61 1.31
CA VAL A 567 4.54 24.90 0.77
C VAL A 567 3.41 25.57 0.01
N VAL A 568 2.82 26.58 0.63
CA VAL A 568 1.74 27.40 0.05
C VAL A 568 2.35 28.60 -0.67
N LYS A 569 2.17 28.65 -1.99
CA LYS A 569 2.65 29.74 -2.84
C LYS A 569 1.52 30.73 -3.13
N TYR A 570 1.63 31.94 -2.61
CA TYR A 570 0.81 33.07 -2.99
C TYR A 570 1.51 33.91 -4.08
N ASN A 571 0.81 34.93 -4.59
CA ASN A 571 1.35 35.85 -5.59
C ASN A 571 2.63 36.54 -5.07
N ASP A 572 2.56 37.15 -3.88
CA ASP A 572 3.63 38.02 -3.35
C ASP A 572 4.44 37.42 -2.20
N ASN A 573 4.05 36.24 -1.70
CA ASN A 573 4.70 35.59 -0.57
C ASN A 573 4.53 34.07 -0.60
N THR A 574 5.34 33.38 0.17
CA THR A 574 5.33 31.92 0.30
C THR A 574 5.25 31.58 1.79
N LEU A 575 4.43 30.59 2.11
CA LEU A 575 4.30 30.03 3.45
C LEU A 575 4.73 28.58 3.43
N MET A 576 5.53 28.19 4.39
CA MET A 576 5.86 26.80 4.67
C MET A 576 5.23 26.38 6.00
N LEU A 577 4.63 25.21 6.04
CA LEU A 577 4.19 24.57 7.28
C LEU A 577 5.13 23.39 7.52
N GLU A 578 5.78 23.39 8.68
CA GLU A 578 6.64 22.32 9.18
C GLU A 578 5.96 21.79 10.43
N VAL A 579 5.56 20.54 10.45
CA VAL A 579 4.73 20.00 11.52
C VAL A 579 5.34 18.77 12.16
N THR A 580 5.06 18.59 13.44
CA THR A 580 5.58 17.43 14.15
C THR A 580 4.66 16.96 15.27
N LEU A 581 4.58 15.64 15.43
CA LEU A 581 4.00 15.00 16.62
C LEU A 581 5.09 14.62 17.64
N MET A 582 6.34 15.05 17.45
CA MET A 582 7.40 14.85 18.42
C MET A 582 7.11 15.59 19.73
N ASN A 583 7.38 14.91 20.85
CA ASN A 583 7.35 15.56 22.16
C ASN A 583 8.51 16.56 22.33
N LYS A 584 8.40 17.44 23.33
CA LYS A 584 9.37 18.49 23.65
C LYS A 584 10.84 18.04 23.70
N ASN A 585 11.09 16.83 24.20
CA ASN A 585 12.45 16.30 24.35
C ASN A 585 13.07 15.83 23.03
N ALA A 586 12.24 15.40 22.08
CA ALA A 586 12.68 14.90 20.79
C ALA A 586 12.84 16.02 19.74
N GLN A 587 12.06 17.09 19.84
CA GLN A 587 12.06 18.21 18.89
C GLN A 587 13.45 18.80 18.61
N LYS A 588 14.27 18.99 19.65
CA LYS A 588 15.64 19.53 19.48
C LYS A 588 16.52 18.68 18.58
N ARG A 589 16.36 17.35 18.67
CA ARG A 589 17.19 16.40 17.91
C ARG A 589 16.62 16.14 16.52
N GLY A 590 15.29 16.10 16.40
CA GLY A 590 14.62 15.74 15.16
C GLY A 590 14.38 16.92 14.22
N GLU A 591 14.05 18.09 14.77
CA GLU A 591 13.43 19.17 13.98
C GLU A 591 14.34 20.37 13.76
N TRP A 592 15.37 20.56 14.59
CA TRP A 592 16.17 21.79 14.48
C TRP A 592 16.92 21.90 13.16
N GLU A 593 17.65 20.86 12.77
CA GLU A 593 18.39 20.88 11.51
C GLU A 593 17.44 20.90 10.30
N PRO A 594 16.43 20.01 10.18
CA PRO A 594 15.64 19.94 8.96
C PRO A 594 14.84 21.22 8.72
N VAL A 595 14.17 21.73 9.75
CA VAL A 595 13.35 22.96 9.65
C VAL A 595 14.22 24.17 9.29
N LEU A 596 15.40 24.32 9.90
CA LEU A 596 16.33 25.40 9.55
C LEU A 596 16.79 25.29 8.10
N ARG A 597 17.19 24.09 7.67
CA ARG A 597 17.66 23.84 6.31
C ARG A 597 16.57 24.12 5.29
N HIS A 598 15.36 23.61 5.50
CA HIS A 598 14.22 23.82 4.60
C HIS A 598 13.85 25.30 4.53
N ALA A 599 13.69 25.96 5.67
CA ALA A 599 13.30 27.37 5.72
C ALA A 599 14.36 28.26 5.05
N THR A 600 15.64 27.97 5.28
CA THR A 600 16.76 28.72 4.67
C THR A 600 16.77 28.57 3.16
N ASN A 601 16.75 27.33 2.66
CA ASN A 601 16.79 27.07 1.23
C ASN A 601 15.55 27.63 0.52
N LEU A 602 14.35 27.46 1.10
CA LEU A 602 13.13 28.00 0.54
C LEU A 602 13.15 29.54 0.49
N THR A 603 13.67 30.20 1.54
CA THR A 603 13.81 31.66 1.57
C THR A 603 14.72 32.17 0.46
N ILE A 604 15.79 31.44 0.17
CA ILE A 604 16.72 31.76 -0.92
C ILE A 604 16.08 31.50 -2.28
N ASP A 605 15.41 30.36 -2.44
CA ASP A 605 14.86 29.90 -3.72
C ASP A 605 13.66 30.74 -4.17
N GLU A 606 12.86 31.26 -3.23
CA GLU A 606 11.67 32.06 -3.53
C GLU A 606 11.96 33.57 -3.60
N HIS A 607 13.20 34.02 -3.38
CA HIS A 607 13.55 35.44 -3.46
C HIS A 607 13.17 36.04 -4.83
N PRO A 608 12.51 37.23 -4.89
CA PRO A 608 12.32 38.21 -3.81
C PRO A 608 11.04 38.04 -2.99
N LYS A 609 10.28 36.95 -3.18
CA LYS A 609 9.06 36.71 -2.38
C LYS A 609 9.43 36.53 -0.92
N LYS A 610 8.58 37.06 -0.05
CA LYS A 610 8.74 36.88 1.39
C LYS A 610 8.33 35.47 1.79
N VAL A 611 9.22 34.76 2.48
CA VAL A 611 8.94 33.42 3.02
C VAL A 611 8.65 33.49 4.51
N ARG A 612 7.62 32.75 4.96
CA ARG A 612 7.31 32.52 6.37
C ARG A 612 7.21 31.03 6.62
N THR A 613 7.80 30.55 7.69
CA THR A 613 7.67 29.16 8.13
C THR A 613 6.85 29.13 9.40
N LEU A 614 5.81 28.29 9.45
CA LEU A 614 5.08 27.98 10.68
C LEU A 614 5.54 26.62 11.17
N PHE A 615 6.13 26.58 12.35
CA PHE A 615 6.51 25.33 13.02
C PHE A 615 5.37 24.89 13.95
N ILE A 616 4.67 23.81 13.64
CA ILE A 616 3.43 23.44 14.30
C ILE A 616 3.58 22.09 15.03
N ALA A 617 3.39 22.10 16.34
CA ALA A 617 3.48 20.90 17.17
C ALA A 617 2.32 20.80 18.15
N ASP A 618 2.05 19.61 18.71
CA ASP A 618 1.06 19.49 19.79
C ASP A 618 1.51 20.24 21.05
N GLU A 619 2.79 20.10 21.39
CA GLU A 619 3.46 20.83 22.46
C GLU A 619 4.75 21.46 21.95
N LEU A 620 5.13 22.63 22.48
CA LEU A 620 6.38 23.31 22.10
C LEU A 620 7.38 23.33 23.26
N ASP A 621 8.64 23.06 22.96
CA ASP A 621 9.76 23.30 23.87
C ASP A 621 10.15 24.80 23.89
N GLU A 622 10.34 25.37 25.08
CA GLU A 622 10.63 26.80 25.25
C GLU A 622 11.92 27.24 24.55
N ASN A 623 12.97 26.40 24.58
CA ASN A 623 14.22 26.72 23.90
C ASN A 623 14.04 26.71 22.38
N THR A 624 13.23 25.80 21.86
CA THR A 624 12.88 25.73 20.44
C THR A 624 12.17 27.01 20.01
N ILE A 625 11.18 27.48 20.78
CA ILE A 625 10.50 28.77 20.54
C ILE A 625 11.52 29.92 20.50
N ASN A 626 12.38 30.01 21.51
CA ASN A 626 13.36 31.10 21.62
C ASN A 626 14.41 31.07 20.51
N ILE A 627 14.84 29.88 20.09
CA ILE A 627 15.83 29.73 19.00
C ILE A 627 15.22 30.10 17.65
N TRP A 628 13.98 29.69 17.37
CA TRP A 628 13.23 30.12 16.18
C TRP A 628 13.12 31.64 16.09
N ARG A 629 12.97 32.31 17.23
CA ARG A 629 13.01 33.77 17.29
C ARG A 629 14.41 34.33 17.06
N ALA A 630 15.43 33.74 17.67
CA ALA A 630 16.82 34.23 17.60
C ALA A 630 17.43 34.11 16.20
N VAL A 631 17.13 33.04 15.45
CA VAL A 631 17.66 32.84 14.09
C VAL A 631 17.15 33.86 13.08
N ALA A 632 16.06 34.58 13.39
CA ALA A 632 15.53 35.62 12.53
C ALA A 632 16.49 36.79 12.28
N SER A 633 17.47 36.99 13.17
CA SER A 633 18.49 38.04 13.06
C SER A 633 19.86 37.54 12.59
N VAL A 634 19.96 36.27 12.17
CA VAL A 634 21.23 35.64 11.78
C VAL A 634 21.16 35.18 10.32
N PRO A 635 22.08 35.63 9.44
CA PRO A 635 22.14 35.17 8.06
C PRO A 635 22.45 33.67 7.98
N MET A 636 21.62 32.91 7.27
CA MET A 636 21.78 31.47 7.09
C MET A 636 22.19 31.15 5.65
N LYS A 637 23.24 30.35 5.49
CA LYS A 637 23.77 29.98 4.17
C LYS A 637 22.97 28.83 3.56
N SER A 638 22.77 28.87 2.25
CA SER A 638 22.24 27.73 1.51
C SER A 638 23.05 26.44 1.75
N THR A 639 22.34 25.31 1.86
CA THR A 639 22.95 23.98 1.98
C THR A 639 23.03 23.22 0.65
N THR A 640 22.50 23.79 -0.44
CA THR A 640 22.44 23.15 -1.77
C THR A 640 23.65 23.47 -2.65
N GLY A 641 24.74 23.97 -2.06
CA GLY A 641 25.96 24.38 -2.77
C GLY A 641 25.91 25.79 -3.37
N LYS A 642 24.76 26.48 -3.30
CA LYS A 642 24.65 27.91 -3.63
C LYS A 642 25.47 28.75 -2.64
N LYS A 643 25.94 29.92 -3.08
CA LYS A 643 26.70 30.87 -2.23
C LYS A 643 25.80 31.92 -1.56
N ASP A 644 24.49 31.80 -1.75
CA ASP A 644 23.50 32.74 -1.27
C ASP A 644 23.17 32.54 0.22
N TYR A 645 22.65 33.60 0.84
CA TYR A 645 22.25 33.64 2.24
C TYR A 645 20.80 34.11 2.37
N ALA A 646 20.06 33.51 3.30
CA ALA A 646 18.82 34.03 3.80
C ALA A 646 19.14 35.04 4.93
N GLU A 647 18.99 36.33 4.64
CA GLU A 647 19.34 37.42 5.59
C GLU A 647 18.39 37.50 6.80
N ASN A 648 17.11 37.14 6.62
CA ASN A 648 16.12 37.15 7.70
C ASN A 648 15.24 35.90 7.59
N LEU A 649 15.35 35.01 8.57
CA LEU A 649 14.61 33.75 8.58
C LEU A 649 13.38 33.85 9.50
N ILE A 650 12.17 33.76 8.94
CA ILE A 650 10.94 33.80 9.74
C ILE A 650 10.47 32.36 10.00
N ILE A 651 10.66 31.90 11.24
CA ILE A 651 10.08 30.66 11.76
C ILE A 651 9.22 31.01 12.97
N MET A 652 7.90 30.91 12.83
CA MET A 652 6.93 31.21 13.88
C MET A 652 6.34 29.90 14.43
N PRO A 653 6.56 29.57 15.71
CA PRO A 653 5.98 28.37 16.30
C PRO A 653 4.52 28.55 16.68
N PHE A 654 3.70 27.51 16.47
CA PHE A 654 2.32 27.40 16.93
C PHE A 654 2.08 26.02 17.54
N THR A 655 1.20 25.97 18.55
CA THR A 655 0.62 24.70 18.99
C THR A 655 -0.59 24.32 18.13
N THR A 656 -0.93 23.03 18.05
CA THR A 656 -2.17 22.55 17.42
C THR A 656 -3.41 23.26 17.99
N ALA A 657 -3.44 23.44 19.32
CA ALA A 657 -4.53 24.13 20.00
C ALA A 657 -4.67 25.61 19.58
N GLU A 658 -3.55 26.29 19.32
CA GLU A 658 -3.55 27.66 18.80
C GLU A 658 -4.05 27.71 17.35
N ILE A 659 -3.65 26.77 16.48
CA ILE A 659 -4.21 26.64 15.13
C ILE A 659 -5.73 26.46 15.17
N ILE A 660 -6.23 25.56 16.01
CA ILE A 660 -7.67 25.35 16.23
C ILE A 660 -8.34 26.64 16.73
N THR A 661 -7.67 27.40 17.60
CA THR A 661 -8.18 28.68 18.10
C THR A 661 -8.28 29.74 17.00
N LEU A 662 -7.30 29.82 16.10
CA LEU A 662 -7.32 30.70 14.93
C LEU A 662 -8.50 30.37 14.02
N MET A 663 -8.71 29.08 13.73
CA MET A 663 -9.86 28.59 12.97
C MET A 663 -11.19 28.96 13.65
N ASN A 664 -11.32 28.70 14.96
CA ASN A 664 -12.54 28.97 15.70
C ASN A 664 -12.90 30.46 15.76
N ARG A 665 -11.89 31.33 15.74
CA ARG A 665 -12.05 32.80 15.77
C ARG A 665 -12.14 33.41 14.37
N ASN A 666 -12.09 32.62 13.30
CA ASN A 666 -12.05 33.08 11.92
C ASN A 666 -10.94 34.13 11.69
N ILE A 667 -9.74 33.87 12.23
CA ILE A 667 -8.57 34.69 11.94
C ILE A 667 -7.99 34.25 10.60
N ASP A 668 -8.03 35.14 9.63
CA ASP A 668 -7.47 34.92 8.29
C ASP A 668 -5.93 35.03 8.25
N GLU A 669 -5.34 34.49 7.19
CA GLU A 669 -3.91 34.47 6.96
C GLU A 669 -3.30 35.87 6.87
N ASN A 670 -4.03 36.86 6.35
CA ASN A 670 -3.52 38.21 6.19
C ASN A 670 -3.26 38.86 7.57
N LYS A 671 -4.16 38.65 8.54
CA LYS A 671 -3.96 39.08 9.93
C LYS A 671 -2.79 38.36 10.59
N ILE A 672 -2.66 37.06 10.35
CA ILE A 672 -1.55 36.25 10.87
C ILE A 672 -0.23 36.78 10.33
N PHE A 673 -0.11 36.92 9.00
CA PHE A 673 1.08 37.41 8.32
C PHE A 673 1.45 38.82 8.75
N THR A 674 0.47 39.73 8.84
CA THR A 674 0.71 41.10 9.31
C THR A 674 1.27 41.11 10.73
N SER A 675 0.72 40.27 11.62
CA SER A 675 1.15 40.20 13.02
C SER A 675 2.57 39.64 13.15
N ILE A 676 2.87 38.54 12.43
CA ILE A 676 4.21 37.95 12.36
C ILE A 676 5.20 38.98 11.81
N ASP A 677 4.88 39.59 10.67
CA ASP A 677 5.77 40.54 10.00
C ASP A 677 6.09 41.77 10.83
N SER A 678 5.08 42.32 11.52
CA SER A 678 5.26 43.46 12.41
C SER A 678 6.20 43.11 13.56
N SER A 679 6.11 41.87 14.07
CA SER A 679 6.97 41.39 15.15
C SER A 679 8.39 41.06 14.67
N TYR A 680 8.56 40.36 13.55
CA TYR A 680 9.87 39.94 13.03
C TYR A 680 10.65 41.08 12.38
N SER A 681 9.99 42.10 11.83
CA SER A 681 10.68 43.25 11.23
C SER A 681 11.54 44.04 12.22
N GLN A 682 11.20 44.00 13.51
CA GLN A 682 11.95 44.63 14.60
C GLN A 682 13.28 43.94 14.91
N LEU A 683 13.49 42.71 14.43
CA LEU A 683 14.70 41.92 14.67
C LEU A 683 15.78 42.10 13.58
N LYS A 684 15.50 42.88 12.54
CA LYS A 684 16.48 43.17 11.49
C LYS A 684 17.69 43.86 12.10
N SER A 685 18.81 43.16 12.16
CA SER A 685 20.06 43.62 12.78
C SER A 685 21.23 43.50 11.82
N ASN A 686 22.25 44.35 11.97
CA ASN A 686 23.50 44.23 11.22
C ASN A 686 24.37 43.14 11.85
N PHE A 687 24.09 41.88 11.53
CA PHE A 687 24.90 40.76 12.01
C PHE A 687 26.28 40.77 11.35
N ASN A 688 27.35 40.77 12.15
CA ASN A 688 28.71 40.68 11.64
C ASN A 688 29.06 39.22 11.31
N SER A 689 28.92 38.81 10.05
CA SER A 689 29.28 37.45 9.60
C SER A 689 30.78 37.11 9.76
N ASN A 690 31.64 38.11 9.99
CA ASN A 690 33.07 37.91 10.25
C ASN A 690 33.43 37.85 11.74
N TRP A 691 32.45 37.90 12.66
CA TRP A 691 32.70 37.96 14.12
C TRP A 691 33.72 36.93 14.61
N ARG A 692 33.67 35.71 14.05
CA ARG A 692 34.58 34.63 14.44
C ARG A 692 36.01 34.93 14.01
N ASN A 693 36.21 35.43 12.79
CA ASN A 693 37.53 35.78 12.29
C ASN A 693 38.11 36.97 13.07
N ASP A 694 37.26 37.93 13.46
CA ASP A 694 37.69 39.07 14.28
C ASP A 694 38.25 38.60 15.64
N ILE A 695 37.61 37.60 16.28
CA ILE A 695 38.12 37.00 17.52
C ILE A 695 39.41 36.22 17.26
N ILE A 696 39.45 35.38 16.22
CA ILE A 696 40.65 34.57 15.91
C ILE A 696 41.85 35.45 15.59
N ASN A 697 41.64 36.56 14.88
CA ASN A 697 42.68 37.53 14.54
C ASN A 697 43.10 38.42 15.74
N SER A 698 42.39 38.35 16.87
CA SER A 698 42.73 39.08 18.10
C SER A 698 43.68 38.33 19.04
N PHE A 699 43.90 37.04 18.75
CA PHE A 699 44.95 36.21 19.37
C PHE A 699 46.24 36.32 18.56
#